data_AF-X6NRQ9-F1
#
_entry.id   AF-X6NRQ9-F1
#
_cell.length_a   1.000
_cell.length_b   1.000
_cell.length_c   1.000
_cell.angle_alpha   90.00
_cell.angle_beta   90.00
_cell.angle_gamma   90.00
#
_symmetry.space_group_name_H-M   'P 1'
#
loop_
_entity.id
_entity.type
_entity.pdbx_description
1 polymer ?
#
loop_
_entity_poly.entity_id
_entity_poly.type
_entity_poly.pdbx_seq_one_letter_code
_entity_poly.pdbx_strand_id
1 'polypeptide(L)'
;MLFLWFFNHRGGHWSSNAIEAIILALAQCYYYRLNQTSREQYSATITEQIISKNYKQDFLTTLQKEEKEYVYEKSKNKNILRPSCNVRVVMLVIPAGIAQNQAFRENVFVMLVGLATKTPTIVVGRPGSSKTLAMNVLLSNLSSSAKNKMLSTIGLDDFFVLSFQCSKMTTSAMIEKRWKQAVDYQNKIKFRLCTLGFVLFQLFAIVVSSEMINSDEASLSKDSSKQTRSVVLWLDEVGLAEWSPHRPLKVLHKLLEDNNNKIAFIGLRFELYFFGFNWRLDAAKMNRLILHQVPQPKDSDLKETADTIIKEQSETTKSMSKELEVRIPNITLLYRNITQHNPFNFDFFGYRDFYALASYLKYKIQKHSSVTQDLLMEAALRNFGGMTKKDIEIYLLPKIKSYWLNDDLQIDPWKCHTPLHLIKNNIEQAQDEESPDIRNIMFIADYPAMWKILFDSGITSIQSTEVIFGSRFAEDQSSAMYLYQIIEKMRRTMNYGGLCILLQLDQLYDSLYDVLNQKYETIDNQKFCYLFFCFELYCRICVGGESIRCRIAKKFRCAVVVSKAEAHHEAQESKYHVPVAFLSRFEKFYLDPTLLEDYSLDPLWKCKWEKLQQMQEQAFFDLKQASPSTFFVGFVKSYTYISLLMNSFHQNRQQNFGSEHKVSDEEQIENAGQYCLKMLLQNTSLEKFLRNHVSHCDDFKPYADIVTFSIQLFSNCTIDVIEREGTNETVSNVLLQIVTHDYQVRDNPILDGRHGLYVVTRDKSLNSHRYLATSLDEYKTNKEIKVTEIRFKDLRDFVRETDFTCYVTDFLSHRPEHKDHRVLVIACESPMNNDMLAHHAHTQYLIEKAASINRLSNDTSWKKTIVLLCHRSNKQKKNRDRTNTNEFGYPLIFSSMWKRVFLDALLPSKYAKEVQINDICIANMSILSKRLEGNGVQLLTNSYEQALNHLNFADNDLVQIVRGHLTSSSPAGKKLQHVMKKLLNDILVTEKGALACLKALLEERLDDRGSLRRQFMLNLTHQIKHATAESYFVFSYSNDQTNKNYVIQYNSSIDVV
;
A
#
# COMPACT_ATOMS: atom_id res chain seq x y z
N MET A 1 20.43 10.60 46.94
CA MET A 1 21.26 10.00 45.87
C MET A 1 21.68 11.05 44.85
N LEU A 2 20.76 11.67 44.10
CA LEU A 2 21.07 12.69 43.09
C LEU A 2 21.94 13.84 43.63
N PHE A 3 21.57 14.42 44.79
CA PHE A 3 22.37 15.46 45.45
C PHE A 3 23.81 15.00 45.74
N LEU A 4 23.98 13.81 46.33
CA LEU A 4 25.30 13.26 46.63
C LEU A 4 26.12 13.02 45.37
N TRP A 5 25.46 12.59 44.28
CA TRP A 5 26.13 12.42 42.99
C TRP A 5 26.64 13.77 42.46
N PHE A 6 25.76 14.78 42.33
CA PHE A 6 26.15 16.11 41.88
C PHE A 6 27.21 16.77 42.78
N PHE A 7 27.09 16.62 44.10
CA PHE A 7 28.02 17.19 45.06
C PHE A 7 29.41 16.54 44.97
N ASN A 8 29.49 15.21 44.91
CA ASN A 8 30.78 14.49 44.86
C ASN A 8 31.55 14.70 43.56
N HIS A 9 30.88 15.07 42.46
CA HIS A 9 31.50 15.30 41.16
C HIS A 9 32.05 16.73 40.99
N ARG A 10 31.85 17.62 41.97
CA ARG A 10 32.31 19.01 41.95
C ARG A 10 33.50 19.20 42.89
N GLY A 11 34.64 19.65 42.36
CA GLY A 11 35.79 20.09 43.17
C GLY A 11 35.74 21.59 43.45
N GLY A 12 35.85 22.02 44.72
CA GLY A 12 35.92 23.45 45.08
C GLY A 12 35.18 23.86 46.37
N HIS A 13 35.01 25.17 46.59
CA HIS A 13 34.38 25.76 47.78
C HIS A 13 33.00 25.16 48.11
N TRP A 14 32.82 24.73 49.36
CA TRP A 14 31.70 23.90 49.83
C TRP A 14 30.31 24.55 49.69
N SER A 15 30.18 25.86 49.93
CA SER A 15 28.88 26.54 49.98
C SER A 15 28.26 26.77 48.59
N SER A 16 29.05 27.26 47.63
CA SER A 16 28.59 27.52 46.26
C SER A 16 28.25 26.22 45.51
N ASN A 17 29.06 25.17 45.70
CA ASN A 17 28.88 23.88 45.04
C ASN A 17 27.68 23.10 45.59
N ALA A 18 27.38 23.24 46.89
CA ALA A 18 26.21 22.61 47.49
C ALA A 18 24.90 23.16 46.92
N ILE A 19 24.83 24.46 46.66
CA ILE A 19 23.62 25.10 46.13
C ILE A 19 23.41 24.72 44.68
N GLU A 20 24.47 24.72 43.87
CA GLU A 20 24.38 24.25 42.48
C GLU A 20 23.98 22.77 42.42
N ALA A 21 24.50 21.92 43.33
CA ALA A 21 24.07 20.53 43.44
C ALA A 21 22.60 20.37 43.89
N ILE A 22 22.10 21.26 44.76
CA ILE A 22 20.67 21.31 45.15
C ILE A 22 19.82 21.72 43.94
N ILE A 23 20.21 22.77 43.21
CA ILE A 23 19.54 23.27 42.02
C ILE A 23 19.41 22.14 40.99
N LEU A 24 20.49 21.44 40.68
CA LEU A 24 20.49 20.33 39.72
C LEU A 24 19.66 19.14 40.21
N ALA A 25 19.71 18.80 41.51
CA ALA A 25 18.88 17.75 42.07
C ALA A 25 17.38 18.10 42.00
N LEU A 26 17.01 19.35 42.31
CA LEU A 26 15.64 19.85 42.18
C LEU A 26 15.18 19.86 40.72
N ALA A 27 16.08 20.19 39.80
CA ALA A 27 15.77 20.17 38.38
C ALA A 27 15.47 18.75 37.89
N GLN A 28 16.33 17.79 38.23
CA GLN A 28 16.18 16.37 37.88
C GLN A 28 14.91 15.76 38.47
N CYS A 29 14.54 16.16 39.69
CA CYS A 29 13.35 15.64 40.37
C CYS A 29 12.04 16.27 39.85
N TYR A 30 11.99 17.59 39.67
CA TYR A 30 10.75 18.33 39.48
C TYR A 30 10.70 19.10 38.16
N TYR A 31 11.70 19.94 37.88
CA TYR A 31 11.67 20.85 36.72
C TYR A 31 11.40 20.13 35.40
N TYR A 32 12.13 19.05 35.11
CA TYR A 32 12.00 18.33 33.85
C TYR A 32 10.67 17.55 33.70
N ARG A 33 9.90 17.38 34.79
CA ARG A 33 8.55 16.78 34.76
C ARG A 33 7.46 17.77 34.36
N LEU A 34 7.73 19.06 34.44
CA LEU A 34 6.75 20.11 34.27
C LEU A 34 6.57 20.49 32.79
N ASN A 35 5.33 20.87 32.46
CA ASN A 35 4.99 21.49 31.18
C ASN A 35 5.67 22.88 31.06
N GLN A 36 5.76 23.40 29.84
CA GLN A 36 6.50 24.64 29.54
C GLN A 36 6.04 25.87 30.36
N THR A 37 4.73 26.10 30.49
CA THR A 37 4.19 27.19 31.32
C THR A 37 4.49 27.02 32.81
N SER A 38 4.39 25.80 33.31
CA SER A 38 4.70 25.47 34.71
C SER A 38 6.20 25.54 35.01
N ARG A 39 7.08 25.29 34.01
CA ARG A 39 8.53 25.46 34.16
C ARG A 39 8.92 26.90 34.42
N GLU A 40 8.30 27.85 33.70
CA GLU A 40 8.56 29.28 33.87
C GLU A 40 8.17 29.72 35.29
N GLN A 41 6.98 29.36 35.74
CA GLN A 41 6.52 29.62 37.11
C GLN A 41 7.44 29.00 38.17
N TYR A 42 7.79 27.71 38.01
CA TYR A 42 8.66 27.02 38.95
C TYR A 42 10.06 27.67 39.02
N SER A 43 10.64 28.01 37.87
CA SER A 43 11.95 28.66 37.83
C SER A 43 11.94 30.02 38.53
N ALA A 44 10.89 30.82 38.32
CA ALA A 44 10.74 32.12 38.97
C ALA A 44 10.65 31.99 40.50
N THR A 45 9.78 31.09 41.00
CA THR A 45 9.60 30.88 42.44
C THR A 45 10.86 30.37 43.13
N ILE A 46 11.57 29.41 42.51
CA ILE A 46 12.81 28.88 43.07
C ILE A 46 13.93 29.92 43.04
N THR A 47 14.07 30.68 41.95
CA THR A 47 15.04 31.77 41.87
C THR A 47 14.78 32.84 42.93
N GLU A 48 13.53 33.22 43.17
CA GLU A 48 13.16 34.14 44.26
C GLU A 48 13.57 33.61 45.65
N GLN A 49 13.38 32.32 45.91
CA GLN A 49 13.81 31.69 47.16
C GLN A 49 15.33 31.56 47.31
N ILE A 50 16.07 31.46 46.21
CA ILE A 50 17.54 31.41 46.23
C ILE A 50 18.11 32.82 46.47
N ILE A 51 17.55 33.83 45.79
CA ILE A 51 17.96 35.23 45.91
C ILE A 51 17.66 35.77 47.31
N SER A 52 16.49 35.47 47.87
CA SER A 52 16.11 35.87 49.24
C SER A 52 17.05 35.30 50.33
N LYS A 53 17.84 34.28 50.00
CA LYS A 53 18.87 33.70 50.88
C LYS A 53 20.29 34.24 50.60
N ASN A 54 20.43 35.38 49.92
CA ASN A 54 21.69 36.07 49.59
C ASN A 54 22.65 35.30 48.66
N TYR A 55 22.13 34.40 47.81
CA TYR A 55 22.93 33.75 46.78
C TYR A 55 22.79 34.47 45.44
N LYS A 56 23.91 34.63 44.72
CA LYS A 56 23.96 35.31 43.40
C LYS A 56 23.62 34.39 42.22
N GLN A 57 23.25 33.14 42.47
CA GLN A 57 23.00 32.13 41.44
C GLN A 57 21.52 32.16 41.02
N ASP A 58 21.27 32.16 39.72
CA ASP A 58 19.92 32.00 39.15
C ASP A 58 19.72 30.54 38.70
N PHE A 59 18.55 29.98 38.99
CA PHE A 59 18.20 28.58 38.73
C PHE A 59 18.40 28.18 37.26
N LEU A 60 17.92 29.01 36.32
CA LEU A 60 18.00 28.75 34.88
C LEU A 60 19.43 28.87 34.35
N THR A 61 20.16 29.90 34.77
CA THR A 61 21.55 30.10 34.32
C THR A 61 22.49 28.98 34.77
N THR A 62 22.37 28.51 36.02
CA THR A 62 23.14 27.38 36.54
C THR A 62 22.82 26.10 35.78
N LEU A 63 21.54 25.84 35.51
CA LEU A 63 21.09 24.66 34.76
C LEU A 63 21.62 24.65 33.32
N GLN A 64 21.44 25.76 32.59
CA GLN A 64 21.89 25.88 31.21
C GLN A 64 23.42 25.83 31.09
N LYS A 65 24.14 26.37 32.08
CA LYS A 65 25.59 26.29 32.13
C LYS A 65 26.05 24.84 32.21
N GLU A 66 25.47 24.08 33.13
CA GLU A 66 25.79 22.65 33.30
C GLU A 66 25.43 21.84 32.06
N GLU A 67 24.22 22.00 31.51
CA GLU A 67 23.80 21.33 30.27
C GLU A 67 24.78 21.57 29.11
N LYS A 68 25.33 22.79 28.99
CA LYS A 68 26.33 23.13 27.97
C LYS A 68 27.71 22.54 28.27
N GLU A 69 28.12 22.47 29.54
CA GLU A 69 29.42 21.91 29.91
C GLU A 69 29.51 20.40 29.61
N TYR A 70 28.42 19.64 29.72
CA TYR A 70 28.39 18.22 29.36
C TYR A 70 28.31 17.96 27.84
N VAL A 71 27.96 18.98 27.04
CA VAL A 71 27.68 18.87 25.60
C VAL A 71 28.58 19.87 24.86
N TYR A 72 29.83 19.50 24.56
CA TYR A 72 30.79 20.39 23.88
C TYR A 72 31.30 19.77 22.56
N GLU A 73 31.35 20.57 21.49
CA GLU A 73 31.86 20.16 20.17
C GLU A 73 33.39 20.29 20.10
N LYS A 74 34.09 19.28 19.59
CA LYS A 74 35.57 19.27 19.52
C LYS A 74 36.15 20.17 18.40
N SER A 75 35.36 21.02 17.76
CA SER A 75 35.72 21.72 16.52
C SER A 75 35.50 23.23 16.58
N LYS A 76 36.54 23.95 17.02
CA LYS A 76 37.04 25.27 16.56
C LYS A 76 37.77 25.97 17.73
N ASN A 77 39.03 26.30 17.50
CA ASN A 77 39.99 26.94 18.41
C ASN A 77 40.71 26.03 19.42
N LYS A 78 41.89 25.55 19.00
CA LYS A 78 42.93 24.99 19.88
C LYS A 78 43.50 25.98 20.92
N ASN A 79 43.06 27.24 20.98
CA ASN A 79 43.75 28.31 21.71
C ASN A 79 42.94 29.05 22.79
N ILE A 80 41.82 28.51 23.29
CA ILE A 80 41.15 29.10 24.46
C ILE A 80 40.88 28.01 25.51
N LEU A 81 41.95 27.50 26.10
CA LEU A 81 41.91 26.83 27.39
C LEU A 81 42.75 27.68 28.34
N ARG A 82 42.11 28.61 29.06
CA ARG A 82 42.72 29.18 30.28
C ARG A 82 42.59 28.11 31.37
N PRO A 83 43.68 27.59 31.95
CA PRO A 83 43.66 26.64 33.04
C PRO A 83 43.43 27.41 34.35
N SER A 84 42.20 27.81 34.60
CA SER A 84 41.86 28.49 35.86
C SER A 84 40.49 28.08 36.35
N CYS A 85 40.29 26.77 36.51
CA CYS A 85 39.37 26.14 37.45
C CYS A 85 39.55 24.62 37.35
N ASN A 86 39.84 23.95 38.46
CA ASN A 86 39.94 22.49 38.57
C ASN A 86 38.54 21.83 38.47
N VAL A 87 37.82 22.03 37.36
CA VAL A 87 36.54 21.38 37.09
C VAL A 87 36.77 20.24 36.10
N ARG A 88 36.51 19.00 36.55
CA ARG A 88 36.57 17.78 35.74
C ARG A 88 35.34 17.73 34.82
N VAL A 89 35.39 18.43 33.69
CA VAL A 89 34.27 18.48 32.72
C VAL A 89 34.20 17.19 31.90
N VAL A 90 33.06 16.50 31.93
CA VAL A 90 32.76 15.34 31.07
C VAL A 90 32.52 15.84 29.64
N MET A 91 33.46 15.59 28.71
CA MET A 91 33.31 15.98 27.31
C MET A 91 32.74 14.83 26.46
N LEU A 92 31.44 14.88 26.14
CA LEU A 92 30.84 13.96 25.15
C LEU A 92 31.26 14.37 23.74
N VAL A 93 31.73 13.42 22.94
CA VAL A 93 32.05 13.64 21.52
C VAL A 93 30.74 13.53 20.73
N ILE A 94 30.32 14.66 20.18
CA ILE A 94 29.11 14.76 19.36
C ILE A 94 29.55 14.65 17.89
N PRO A 95 28.95 13.74 17.09
CA PRO A 95 29.14 13.71 15.65
C PRO A 95 28.85 15.06 14.99
N ALA A 96 29.54 15.37 13.88
CA ALA A 96 29.22 16.53 13.06
C ALA A 96 27.76 16.47 12.56
N GLY A 97 27.17 17.63 12.26
CA GLY A 97 25.81 17.73 11.71
C GLY A 97 24.67 17.69 12.73
N ILE A 98 24.97 17.43 14.01
CA ILE A 98 23.98 17.44 15.09
C ILE A 98 23.93 18.80 15.76
N ALA A 99 22.76 19.44 15.69
CA ALA A 99 22.51 20.71 16.37
C ALA A 99 22.39 20.52 17.88
N GLN A 100 23.12 21.35 18.63
CA GLN A 100 23.13 21.33 20.09
C GLN A 100 22.00 22.19 20.68
N ASN A 101 20.79 22.03 20.14
CA ASN A 101 19.63 22.78 20.61
C ASN A 101 19.29 22.41 22.08
N GLN A 102 18.47 23.26 22.72
CA GLN A 102 18.08 23.06 24.12
C GLN A 102 17.48 21.67 24.36
N ALA A 103 16.58 21.21 23.50
CA ALA A 103 15.96 19.89 23.64
C ALA A 103 16.97 18.74 23.59
N PHE A 104 17.97 18.79 22.71
CA PHE A 104 19.04 17.79 22.65
C PHE A 104 19.90 17.81 23.91
N ARG A 105 20.30 19.00 24.39
CA ARG A 105 21.09 19.16 25.62
C ARG A 105 20.34 18.62 26.85
N GLU A 106 19.07 19.00 27.02
CA GLU A 106 18.22 18.50 28.10
C GLU A 106 18.11 16.97 28.05
N ASN A 107 17.82 16.41 26.87
CA ASN A 107 17.70 14.96 26.69
C ASN A 107 18.98 14.22 27.08
N VAL A 108 20.13 14.68 26.59
CA VAL A 108 21.45 14.09 26.88
C VAL A 108 21.74 14.18 28.38
N PHE A 109 21.55 15.34 28.99
CA PHE A 109 21.82 15.56 30.41
C PHE A 109 20.94 14.68 31.30
N VAL A 110 19.62 14.70 31.10
CA VAL A 110 18.66 13.94 31.92
C VAL A 110 18.88 12.44 31.80
N MET A 111 19.17 11.94 30.59
CA MET A 111 19.48 10.53 30.38
C MET A 111 20.83 10.15 30.99
N LEU A 112 21.87 10.97 30.85
CA LEU A 112 23.18 10.74 31.47
C LEU A 112 23.09 10.62 32.99
N VAL A 113 22.43 11.59 33.64
CA VAL A 113 22.23 11.58 35.10
C VAL A 113 21.39 10.37 35.52
N GLY A 114 20.38 10.01 34.73
CA GLY A 114 19.57 8.82 34.95
C GLY A 114 20.38 7.52 34.90
N LEU A 115 21.28 7.39 33.92
CA LEU A 115 22.19 6.25 33.81
C LEU A 115 23.19 6.20 34.96
N ALA A 116 23.83 7.33 35.27
CA ALA A 116 24.84 7.44 36.31
C ALA A 116 24.30 7.07 37.70
N THR A 117 23.07 7.51 38.00
CA THR A 117 22.41 7.23 39.28
C THR A 117 21.54 5.98 39.27
N LYS A 118 21.42 5.31 38.11
CA LYS A 118 20.52 4.16 37.87
C LYS A 118 19.07 4.46 38.27
N THR A 119 18.66 5.73 38.22
CA THR A 119 17.27 6.11 38.44
C THR A 119 16.46 5.80 37.17
N PRO A 120 15.32 5.09 37.27
CA PRO A 120 14.47 4.82 36.12
C PRO A 120 13.97 6.13 35.49
N THR A 121 14.28 6.35 34.21
CA THR A 121 13.91 7.58 33.50
C THR A 121 13.08 7.26 32.26
N ILE A 122 11.96 7.97 32.07
CA ILE A 122 11.18 7.96 30.82
C ILE A 122 11.22 9.34 30.18
N VAL A 123 11.64 9.42 28.92
CA VAL A 123 11.66 10.67 28.13
C VAL A 123 10.46 10.69 27.19
N VAL A 124 9.62 11.72 27.32
CA VAL A 124 8.39 11.92 26.56
C VAL A 124 8.52 13.16 25.71
N GLY A 125 8.24 13.06 24.41
CA GLY A 125 8.15 14.26 23.56
C GLY A 125 7.70 13.94 22.15
N ARG A 126 7.43 14.98 21.35
CA ARG A 126 6.99 14.83 19.95
C ARG A 126 7.98 14.04 19.07
N PRO A 127 7.51 13.35 18.01
CA PRO A 127 8.39 12.76 17.01
C PRO A 127 9.37 13.78 16.43
N GLY A 128 10.66 13.43 16.37
CA GLY A 128 11.71 14.34 15.92
C GLY A 128 12.33 15.22 17.00
N SER A 129 11.92 15.14 18.27
CA SER A 129 12.49 15.93 19.38
C SER A 129 13.86 15.42 19.90
N SER A 130 14.70 14.84 19.04
CA SER A 130 16.07 14.37 19.34
C SER A 130 16.27 13.33 20.46
N LYS A 131 15.22 12.64 20.94
CA LYS A 131 15.29 11.64 22.03
C LYS A 131 16.19 10.44 21.71
N THR A 132 15.88 9.73 20.61
CA THR A 132 16.65 8.56 20.17
C THR A 132 18.06 8.95 19.76
N LEU A 133 18.22 10.13 19.16
CA LEU A 133 19.53 10.69 18.79
C LEU A 133 20.40 10.91 20.02
N ALA A 134 19.87 11.55 21.06
CA ALA A 134 20.56 11.78 22.33
C ALA A 134 20.97 10.46 23.01
N MET A 135 20.10 9.45 22.98
CA MET A 135 20.46 8.13 23.51
C MET A 135 21.61 7.51 22.69
N ASN A 136 21.53 7.48 21.36
CA ASN A 136 22.59 6.94 20.52
C ASN A 136 23.95 7.64 20.73
N VAL A 137 23.95 8.97 20.92
CA VAL A 137 25.18 9.74 21.24
C VAL A 137 25.73 9.37 22.61
N LEU A 138 24.88 9.19 23.63
CA LEU A 138 25.32 8.68 24.92
C LEU A 138 25.94 7.30 24.79
N LEU A 139 25.31 6.41 24.03
CA LEU A 139 25.80 5.04 23.84
C LEU A 139 27.12 4.98 23.09
N SER A 140 27.31 5.78 22.04
CA SER A 140 28.57 5.82 21.30
C SER A 140 29.73 6.31 22.17
N ASN A 141 29.45 7.20 23.13
CA ASN A 141 30.43 7.71 24.08
C ASN A 141 30.69 6.76 25.28
N LEU A 142 29.68 6.01 25.72
CA LEU A 142 29.72 5.17 26.93
C LEU A 142 30.01 3.68 26.66
N SER A 143 29.95 3.21 25.40
CA SER A 143 30.13 1.79 25.03
C SER A 143 31.58 1.36 24.76
N SER A 144 32.55 2.27 24.86
CA SER A 144 33.97 1.98 24.61
C SER A 144 34.88 2.81 25.50
N SER A 145 35.23 2.30 26.68
CA SER A 145 36.24 2.86 27.59
C SER A 145 37.61 3.12 26.96
N ALA A 146 37.89 2.59 25.76
CA ALA A 146 39.08 2.91 24.98
C ALA A 146 39.02 4.28 24.27
N LYS A 147 37.83 4.82 23.96
CA LYS A 147 37.68 6.07 23.18
C LYS A 147 37.67 7.35 24.05
N ASN A 148 37.21 7.27 25.30
CA ASN A 148 37.17 8.41 26.22
C ASN A 148 37.65 8.02 27.63
N LYS A 149 38.98 7.96 27.81
CA LYS A 149 39.64 7.67 29.12
C LYS A 149 39.20 8.62 30.26
N MET A 150 38.65 9.79 29.95
CA MET A 150 38.19 10.78 30.94
C MET A 150 36.87 10.40 31.62
N LEU A 151 35.98 9.67 30.92
CA LEU A 151 34.68 9.23 31.45
C LEU A 151 34.84 8.18 32.56
N SER A 152 35.78 7.26 32.40
CA SER A 152 36.10 6.24 33.40
C SER A 152 36.76 6.83 34.65
N THR A 153 37.51 7.93 34.52
CA THR A 153 38.13 8.65 35.66
C THR A 153 37.11 9.37 36.55
N ILE A 154 35.89 9.60 36.05
CA ILE A 154 34.81 10.31 36.75
C ILE A 154 33.84 9.32 37.43
N GLY A 155 34.04 8.01 37.27
CA GLY A 155 33.23 6.99 37.93
C GLY A 155 31.93 6.62 37.20
N LEU A 156 31.83 6.96 35.91
CA LEU A 156 30.77 6.42 35.05
C LEU A 156 31.13 5.00 34.62
N ASP A 157 30.22 4.06 34.89
CA ASP A 157 30.34 2.68 34.46
C ASP A 157 30.33 2.58 32.93
N ASP A 158 31.06 1.61 32.36
CA ASP A 158 30.87 1.22 30.97
C ASP A 158 29.47 0.60 30.83
N PHE A 159 28.63 1.17 29.97
CA PHE A 159 27.25 0.72 29.84
C PHE A 159 27.07 -0.27 28.68
N PHE A 160 26.57 -1.46 28.99
CA PHE A 160 26.10 -2.43 28.01
C PHE A 160 24.58 -2.30 27.84
N VAL A 161 24.14 -2.00 26.63
CA VAL A 161 22.73 -1.67 26.35
C VAL A 161 22.01 -2.88 25.78
N LEU A 162 20.93 -3.23 26.43
CA LEU A 162 19.94 -4.15 25.91
C LEU A 162 18.72 -3.31 25.51
N SER A 163 18.62 -3.05 24.21
CA SER A 163 17.40 -2.43 23.68
C SER A 163 16.28 -3.47 23.55
N PHE A 164 15.05 -2.98 23.71
CA PHE A 164 13.80 -3.65 23.42
C PHE A 164 12.81 -2.63 22.90
N GLN A 165 12.11 -2.97 21.85
CA GLN A 165 11.17 -2.08 21.21
C GLN A 165 9.76 -2.52 21.52
N CYS A 166 8.97 -1.59 22.01
CA CYS A 166 7.57 -1.81 22.31
C CYS A 166 6.71 -1.62 21.05
N SER A 167 5.77 -2.53 20.83
CA SER A 167 4.76 -2.52 19.76
C SER A 167 3.36 -2.70 20.34
N LYS A 168 2.31 -2.63 19.49
CA LYS A 168 0.93 -2.90 19.90
C LYS A 168 0.71 -4.35 20.32
N MET A 169 1.56 -5.28 19.89
CA MET A 169 1.49 -6.71 20.27
C MET A 169 2.42 -7.10 21.42
N THR A 170 3.17 -6.14 21.97
CA THR A 170 4.08 -6.42 23.09
C THR A 170 3.31 -7.00 24.28
N THR A 171 3.78 -8.15 24.78
CA THR A 171 3.20 -8.81 25.96
C THR A 171 4.05 -8.58 27.20
N SER A 172 3.43 -8.73 28.37
CA SER A 172 4.12 -8.67 29.67
C SER A 172 5.29 -9.66 29.76
N ALA A 173 5.09 -10.89 29.26
CA ALA A 173 6.10 -11.94 29.28
C ALA A 173 7.35 -11.58 28.47
N MET A 174 7.22 -10.84 27.36
CA MET A 174 8.37 -10.38 26.55
C MET A 174 9.24 -9.39 27.33
N ILE A 175 8.62 -8.43 28.03
CA ILE A 175 9.33 -7.47 28.87
C ILE A 175 10.02 -8.18 30.04
N GLU A 176 9.35 -9.12 30.71
CA GLU A 176 9.94 -9.92 31.78
C GLU A 176 11.14 -10.74 31.31
N LYS A 177 11.01 -11.43 30.17
CA LYS A 177 12.09 -12.24 29.59
C LYS A 177 13.30 -11.36 29.30
N ARG A 178 13.08 -10.18 28.71
CA ARG A 178 14.17 -9.24 28.40
C ARG A 178 14.81 -8.67 29.66
N TRP A 179 14.00 -8.37 30.68
CA TRP A 179 14.50 -7.90 31.97
C TRP A 179 15.37 -8.95 32.65
N LYS A 180 14.93 -10.21 32.70
CA LYS A 180 15.71 -11.33 33.25
C LYS A 180 17.05 -11.48 32.53
N GLN A 181 17.05 -11.43 31.20
CA GLN A 181 18.30 -11.44 30.42
C GLN A 181 19.25 -10.31 30.84
N ALA A 182 18.74 -9.08 31.04
CA ALA A 182 19.55 -7.95 31.47
C ALA A 182 20.18 -8.16 32.85
N VAL A 183 19.40 -8.68 33.80
CA VAL A 183 19.89 -9.03 35.14
C VAL A 183 20.93 -10.16 35.07
N ASP A 184 20.70 -11.18 34.25
CA ASP A 184 21.65 -12.28 34.06
C ASP A 184 22.98 -11.80 33.47
N TYR A 185 22.93 -10.89 32.48
CA TYR A 185 24.13 -10.26 31.93
C TYR A 185 24.88 -9.45 33.00
N GLN A 186 24.16 -8.68 33.81
CA GLN A 186 24.76 -7.91 34.91
C GLN A 186 25.44 -8.82 35.94
N ASN A 187 24.80 -9.95 36.28
CA ASN A 187 25.34 -10.93 37.22
C ASN A 187 26.57 -11.63 36.65
N LYS A 188 26.56 -12.02 35.37
CA LYS A 188 27.74 -12.59 34.69
C LYS A 188 28.93 -11.65 34.69
N ILE A 189 28.70 -10.35 34.48
CA ILE A 189 29.74 -9.31 34.55
C ILE A 189 30.32 -9.21 35.97
N LYS A 190 29.46 -9.15 36.99
CA LYS A 190 29.88 -9.11 38.40
C LYS A 190 30.67 -10.35 38.83
N PHE A 191 30.26 -11.53 38.37
CA PHE A 191 30.92 -12.79 38.66
C PHE A 191 32.33 -12.85 38.06
N ARG A 192 32.51 -12.46 36.78
CA ARG A 192 33.83 -12.38 36.14
C ARG A 192 34.80 -11.45 36.87
N LEU A 193 34.31 -10.31 37.34
CA LEU A 193 35.09 -9.37 38.16
C LEU A 193 35.51 -9.98 39.50
N CYS A 194 34.64 -10.74 40.17
CA CYS A 194 34.98 -11.42 41.44
C CYS A 194 36.01 -12.53 41.24
N THR A 195 35.89 -13.36 40.20
CA THR A 195 36.86 -14.44 39.95
C THR A 195 38.25 -13.93 39.58
N LEU A 196 38.34 -12.86 38.78
CA LEU A 196 39.62 -12.19 38.48
C LEU A 196 40.22 -11.56 39.74
N GLY A 197 39.40 -10.93 40.58
CA GLY A 197 39.82 -10.40 41.87
C GLY A 197 40.34 -11.48 42.82
N PHE A 198 39.71 -12.66 42.87
CA PHE A 198 40.12 -13.78 43.72
C PHE A 198 41.43 -14.41 43.26
N VAL A 199 41.63 -14.56 41.95
CA VAL A 199 42.88 -15.07 41.36
C VAL A 199 44.03 -14.09 41.57
N LEU A 200 43.79 -12.79 41.40
CA LEU A 200 44.76 -11.74 41.74
C LEU A 200 45.06 -11.72 43.24
N PHE A 201 44.07 -11.89 44.12
CA PHE A 201 44.28 -11.91 45.57
C PHE A 201 45.04 -13.17 46.02
N GLN A 202 44.80 -14.33 45.39
CA GLN A 202 45.60 -15.54 45.62
C GLN A 202 47.03 -15.40 45.11
N LEU A 203 47.23 -14.83 43.92
CA LEU A 203 48.56 -14.51 43.41
C LEU A 203 49.29 -13.49 44.30
N PHE A 204 48.59 -12.46 44.79
CA PHE A 204 49.16 -11.48 45.71
C PHE A 204 49.50 -12.09 47.08
N ALA A 205 48.66 -13.00 47.61
CA ALA A 205 48.94 -13.71 48.86
C ALA A 205 50.12 -14.69 48.74
N ILE A 206 50.30 -15.31 47.57
CA ILE A 206 51.47 -16.16 47.28
C ILE A 206 52.73 -15.29 47.17
N VAL A 207 52.66 -14.13 46.52
CA VAL A 207 53.80 -13.21 46.35
C VAL A 207 54.22 -12.54 47.66
N VAL A 208 53.28 -12.24 48.58
CA VAL A 208 53.60 -11.61 49.88
C VAL A 208 54.28 -12.59 50.86
N SER A 209 54.35 -13.88 50.54
CA SER A 209 54.99 -14.89 51.41
C SER A 209 56.48 -15.12 51.10
N SER A 210 57.05 -14.44 50.10
CA SER A 210 58.46 -14.61 49.71
C SER A 210 59.16 -13.26 49.49
N GLU A 211 60.11 -12.97 50.39
CA GLU A 211 61.22 -12.01 50.29
C GLU A 211 60.98 -10.49 50.52
N MET A 212 61.74 -9.98 51.51
CA MET A 212 62.22 -8.61 51.59
C MET A 212 63.25 -8.36 50.49
N ILE A 213 63.12 -7.27 49.71
CA ILE A 213 64.22 -6.53 49.05
C ILE A 213 63.74 -5.11 48.69
N ASN A 214 64.72 -4.21 48.67
CA ASN A 214 64.69 -2.75 48.70
C ASN A 214 63.86 -2.00 47.64
N SER A 215 63.53 -0.77 48.05
CA SER A 215 63.12 0.39 47.26
C SER A 215 63.91 0.55 45.95
N ASP A 216 63.20 0.56 44.81
CA ASP A 216 63.39 1.52 43.69
C ASP A 216 62.61 1.19 42.39
N GLU A 217 61.59 0.32 42.42
CA GLU A 217 60.69 0.09 41.26
C GLU A 217 59.18 0.22 41.60
N ALA A 218 58.81 1.28 42.32
CA ALA A 218 57.42 1.52 42.77
C ALA A 218 56.64 2.55 41.90
N SER A 219 56.97 2.72 40.63
CA SER A 219 56.32 3.73 39.76
C SER A 219 55.66 3.21 38.49
N LEU A 220 55.62 1.89 38.25
CA LEU A 220 55.09 1.32 37.00
C LEU A 220 54.04 0.20 37.18
N SER A 221 53.09 0.34 38.11
CA SER A 221 51.96 -0.61 38.23
C SER A 221 50.75 -0.09 39.02
N LYS A 222 50.29 1.15 38.78
CA LYS A 222 49.08 1.69 39.42
C LYS A 222 47.92 2.10 38.50
N ASP A 223 47.98 1.82 37.21
CA ASP A 223 46.92 2.22 36.25
C ASP A 223 46.17 1.04 35.61
N SER A 224 45.63 0.13 36.41
CA SER A 224 44.52 -0.74 35.98
C SER A 224 43.29 -0.42 36.81
N SER A 225 42.62 0.69 36.48
CA SER A 225 41.35 1.06 37.09
C SER A 225 40.32 -0.06 36.88
N LYS A 226 39.69 -0.51 37.98
CA LYS A 226 38.58 -1.47 37.97
C LYS A 226 37.47 -0.95 37.06
N GLN A 227 37.38 -1.43 35.82
CA GLN A 227 36.27 -1.11 34.91
C GLN A 227 35.01 -1.85 35.36
N THR A 228 34.12 -1.15 36.06
CA THR A 228 32.78 -1.62 36.38
C THR A 228 31.88 -1.46 35.15
N ARG A 229 31.38 -2.59 34.63
CA ARG A 229 30.41 -2.60 33.53
C ARG A 229 28.99 -2.72 34.09
N SER A 230 28.12 -1.79 33.72
CA SER A 230 26.70 -1.76 34.09
C SER A 230 25.80 -2.05 32.89
N VAL A 231 24.68 -2.72 33.12
CA VAL A 231 23.70 -3.06 32.07
C VAL A 231 22.54 -2.07 32.10
N VAL A 232 22.17 -1.56 30.93
CA VAL A 232 21.02 -0.68 30.71
C VAL A 232 19.95 -1.43 29.93
N LEU A 233 18.72 -1.44 30.44
CA LEU A 233 17.56 -1.82 29.65
C LEU A 233 16.95 -0.57 29.02
N TRP A 234 16.96 -0.51 27.70
CA TRP A 234 16.38 0.58 26.92
C TRP A 234 15.08 0.10 26.26
N LEU A 235 13.93 0.64 26.71
CA LEU A 235 12.65 0.43 26.06
C LEU A 235 12.36 1.58 25.10
N ASP A 236 12.34 1.31 23.80
CA ASP A 236 11.91 2.29 22.81
C ASP A 236 10.39 2.20 22.60
N GLU A 237 9.74 3.35 22.40
CA GLU A 237 8.31 3.47 22.11
C GLU A 237 7.34 2.83 23.10
N VAL A 238 7.65 3.00 24.39
CA VAL A 238 6.82 2.53 25.51
C VAL A 238 5.35 2.93 25.37
N GLY A 239 5.06 4.06 24.70
CA GLY A 239 3.70 4.50 24.43
C GLY A 239 2.85 3.52 23.61
N LEU A 240 3.42 2.77 22.65
CA LEU A 240 2.66 1.80 21.84
C LEU A 240 2.23 0.58 22.64
N ALA A 241 3.07 0.16 23.58
CA ALA A 241 2.79 -0.95 24.49
C ALA A 241 1.59 -0.66 25.42
N GLU A 242 1.26 0.60 25.69
CA GLU A 242 0.06 0.93 26.48
C GLU A 242 -1.24 0.61 25.74
N TRP A 243 -1.26 0.80 24.41
CA TRP A 243 -2.41 0.47 23.56
C TRP A 243 -2.53 -1.02 23.25
N SER A 244 -1.58 -1.82 23.73
CA SER A 244 -1.64 -3.26 23.54
C SER A 244 -2.81 -3.84 24.33
N PRO A 245 -3.62 -4.75 23.72
CA PRO A 245 -4.66 -5.46 24.46
C PRO A 245 -4.08 -6.29 25.61
N HIS A 246 -2.78 -6.63 25.57
CA HIS A 246 -2.09 -7.45 26.57
C HIS A 246 -1.62 -6.67 27.81
N ARG A 247 -1.80 -5.34 27.86
CA ARG A 247 -1.38 -4.47 28.98
C ARG A 247 0.04 -4.76 29.52
N PRO A 248 1.07 -4.82 28.66
CA PRO A 248 2.43 -5.24 29.00
C PRO A 248 3.09 -4.41 30.10
N LEU A 249 2.76 -3.11 30.18
CA LEU A 249 3.36 -2.20 31.17
C LEU A 249 2.85 -2.43 32.59
N LYS A 250 1.84 -3.29 32.79
CA LYS A 250 1.42 -3.70 34.13
C LYS A 250 2.59 -4.33 34.89
N VAL A 251 3.50 -5.03 34.27
CA VAL A 251 4.60 -5.70 35.00
C VAL A 251 5.71 -4.73 35.45
N LEU A 252 5.81 -3.56 34.82
CA LEU A 252 6.92 -2.65 35.04
C LEU A 252 7.03 -2.15 36.50
N HIS A 253 5.90 -1.92 37.19
CA HIS A 253 5.95 -1.44 38.59
C HIS A 253 6.65 -2.45 39.51
N LYS A 254 6.35 -3.75 39.35
CA LYS A 254 6.99 -4.83 40.10
C LYS A 254 8.48 -4.94 39.78
N LEU A 255 8.84 -4.87 38.50
CA LEU A 255 10.25 -5.00 38.08
C LEU A 255 11.15 -3.86 38.57
N LEU A 256 10.58 -2.64 38.66
CA LEU A 256 11.29 -1.46 39.16
C LEU A 256 11.47 -1.48 40.69
N GLU A 257 10.59 -2.15 41.45
CA GLU A 257 10.70 -2.28 42.92
C GLU A 257 11.58 -3.46 43.35
N ASP A 258 11.36 -4.65 42.78
CA ASP A 258 11.95 -5.91 43.25
C ASP A 258 13.49 -5.96 43.11
N ASN A 259 14.09 -5.07 42.31
CA ASN A 259 15.45 -5.23 41.81
C ASN A 259 16.46 -4.16 42.26
N ASN A 260 16.40 -3.59 43.47
CA ASN A 260 17.46 -2.76 44.12
C ASN A 260 18.48 -2.08 43.16
N ASN A 261 18.01 -1.35 42.14
CA ASN A 261 18.81 -0.70 41.09
C ASN A 261 19.96 -1.56 40.50
N LYS A 262 19.75 -2.87 40.32
CA LYS A 262 20.78 -3.77 39.74
C LYS A 262 21.14 -3.39 38.30
N ILE A 263 20.17 -2.91 37.54
CA ILE A 263 20.29 -2.45 36.15
C ILE A 263 19.77 -1.02 36.02
N ALA A 264 20.28 -0.26 35.06
CA ALA A 264 19.70 1.05 34.71
C ALA A 264 18.54 0.87 33.73
N PHE A 265 17.55 1.77 33.77
CA PHE A 265 16.36 1.71 32.93
C PHE A 265 16.09 3.05 32.24
N ILE A 266 15.95 3.02 30.90
CA ILE A 266 15.51 4.17 30.10
C ILE A 266 14.32 3.76 29.23
N GLY A 267 13.22 4.51 29.33
CA GLY A 267 12.09 4.41 28.41
C GLY A 267 12.00 5.62 27.50
N LEU A 268 11.83 5.43 26.20
CA LEU A 268 11.48 6.51 25.27
C LEU A 268 10.00 6.41 24.92
N ARG A 269 9.31 7.55 24.94
CA ARG A 269 7.90 7.65 24.59
C ARG A 269 7.69 8.82 23.63
N PHE A 270 6.93 8.59 22.57
CA PHE A 270 6.40 9.67 21.75
C PHE A 270 5.16 10.26 22.42
N GLU A 271 5.15 11.57 22.55
CA GLU A 271 3.95 12.32 22.90
C GLU A 271 3.02 12.27 21.68
N LEU A 272 1.90 11.55 21.83
CA LEU A 272 0.89 11.41 20.80
C LEU A 272 -0.37 12.12 21.31
N TYR A 273 -0.72 13.24 20.67
CA TYR A 273 -2.04 13.83 20.72
C TYR A 273 -2.96 13.05 19.79
N PHE A 274 -3.24 11.79 20.12
CA PHE A 274 -4.29 11.05 19.41
C PHE A 274 -5.60 11.29 20.16
N PHE A 275 -6.59 11.88 19.50
CA PHE A 275 -7.93 12.19 20.06
C PHE A 275 -7.99 13.17 21.25
N GLY A 276 -7.05 14.12 21.40
CA GLY A 276 -7.14 15.12 22.48
C GLY A 276 -7.01 14.55 23.91
N PHE A 277 -6.74 13.25 24.07
CA PHE A 277 -6.47 12.63 25.36
C PHE A 277 -4.99 12.69 25.69
N ASN A 278 -4.63 13.58 26.62
CA ASN A 278 -3.29 13.64 27.19
C ASN A 278 -3.10 12.44 28.13
N TRP A 279 -2.76 11.26 27.58
CA TRP A 279 -2.60 10.04 28.37
C TRP A 279 -1.42 10.16 29.35
N ARG A 280 -1.73 10.08 30.65
CA ARG A 280 -0.77 10.02 31.75
C ARG A 280 -0.56 8.56 32.12
N LEU A 281 0.68 8.11 32.30
CA LEU A 281 0.93 6.81 32.93
C LEU A 281 0.24 6.81 34.31
N ASP A 282 -0.24 5.65 34.77
CA ASP A 282 -0.82 5.52 36.10
C ASP A 282 0.12 6.10 37.17
N ALA A 283 -0.44 6.80 38.17
CA ALA A 283 0.32 7.42 39.25
C ALA A 283 1.25 6.41 39.96
N ALA A 284 0.82 5.15 40.09
CA ALA A 284 1.64 4.08 40.63
C ALA A 284 2.94 3.85 39.82
N LYS A 285 2.91 3.96 38.49
CA LYS A 285 4.10 3.85 37.65
C LYS A 285 4.93 5.14 37.72
N MET A 286 4.29 6.32 37.68
CA MET A 286 4.96 7.63 37.69
C MET A 286 5.69 7.97 38.99
N ASN A 287 5.27 7.43 40.13
CA ASN A 287 5.94 7.66 41.41
C ASN A 287 7.30 6.96 41.51
N ARG A 288 7.56 5.95 40.67
CA ARG A 288 8.77 5.10 40.69
C ARG A 288 9.80 5.49 39.62
N LEU A 289 9.49 6.48 38.79
CA LEU A 289 10.33 6.90 37.67
C LEU A 289 10.39 8.43 37.56
N ILE A 290 11.42 8.91 36.90
CA ILE A 290 11.56 10.31 36.48
C ILE A 290 10.97 10.44 35.09
N LEU A 291 9.98 11.33 34.94
CA LEU A 291 9.36 11.62 33.65
C LEU A 291 9.96 12.92 33.11
N HIS A 292 10.72 12.86 32.03
CA HIS A 292 11.19 14.05 31.34
C HIS A 292 10.24 14.40 30.20
N GLN A 293 9.60 15.57 30.28
CA GLN A 293 8.83 16.12 29.17
C GLN A 293 9.76 16.98 28.30
N VAL A 294 9.97 16.63 27.05
CA VAL A 294 10.82 17.40 26.14
C VAL A 294 10.05 18.66 25.71
N PRO A 295 10.60 19.86 25.91
CA PRO A 295 9.96 21.09 25.46
C PRO A 295 9.86 21.12 23.92
N GLN A 296 8.86 21.84 23.41
CA GLN A 296 8.78 22.05 21.97
C GLN A 296 9.89 23.02 21.52
N PRO A 297 10.61 22.73 20.42
CA PRO A 297 11.67 23.59 19.93
C PRO A 297 11.12 24.98 19.59
N LYS A 298 11.81 26.02 20.06
CA LYS A 298 11.49 27.41 19.73
C LYS A 298 11.97 27.72 18.30
N ASP A 299 11.49 28.82 17.72
CA ASP A 299 11.94 29.28 16.40
C ASP A 299 13.47 29.49 16.36
N SER A 300 14.08 29.93 17.47
CA SER A 300 15.54 30.05 17.61
C SER A 300 16.25 28.70 17.47
N ASP A 301 15.68 27.66 18.07
CA ASP A 301 16.26 26.31 18.10
C ASP A 301 16.16 25.64 16.72
N LEU A 302 15.06 25.90 16.00
CA LEU A 302 14.89 25.44 14.62
C LEU A 302 15.89 26.11 13.68
N LYS A 303 16.15 27.41 13.85
CA LYS A 303 17.17 28.14 13.09
C LYS A 303 18.57 27.58 13.35
N GLU A 304 18.93 27.39 14.61
CA GLU A 304 20.21 26.76 15.00
C GLU A 304 20.35 25.36 14.40
N THR A 305 19.25 24.61 14.36
CA THR A 305 19.23 23.27 13.79
C THR A 305 19.46 23.27 12.28
N ALA A 306 18.74 24.12 11.55
CA ALA A 306 18.92 24.27 10.11
C ALA A 306 20.34 24.76 9.75
N ASP A 307 20.87 25.71 10.52
CA ASP A 307 22.22 26.26 10.35
C ASP A 307 23.30 25.18 10.52
N THR A 308 23.16 24.32 11.52
CA THR A 308 24.09 23.21 11.76
C THR A 308 24.08 22.18 10.62
N ILE A 309 22.88 21.81 10.14
CA ILE A 309 22.72 20.86 9.03
C ILE A 309 23.41 21.38 7.76
N ILE A 310 23.21 22.68 7.46
CA ILE A 310 23.75 23.32 6.25
C ILE A 310 25.28 23.52 6.36
N LYS A 311 25.82 23.83 7.53
CA LYS A 311 27.25 24.14 7.75
C LYS A 311 28.22 22.95 7.75
N GLU A 312 27.73 21.73 7.90
CA GLU A 312 28.56 20.52 7.94
C GLU A 312 29.31 20.31 6.60
N GLN A 313 30.66 20.35 6.64
CA GLN A 313 31.58 20.89 5.63
C GLN A 313 31.93 20.00 4.40
N SER A 314 32.13 20.68 3.25
CA SER A 314 33.25 20.46 2.31
C SER A 314 33.83 21.82 1.87
N GLU A 315 35.16 21.96 1.79
CA GLU A 315 35.88 23.25 1.71
C GLU A 315 35.58 24.11 0.46
N THR A 316 34.96 23.53 -0.57
CA THR A 316 34.63 24.16 -1.86
C THR A 316 33.34 24.99 -1.87
N THR A 317 32.49 24.90 -0.83
CA THR A 317 31.12 25.47 -0.82
C THR A 317 30.91 26.70 0.09
N LYS A 318 32.00 27.37 0.52
CA LYS A 318 31.97 28.47 1.51
C LYS A 318 31.26 29.76 1.05
N SER A 319 31.08 29.98 -0.25
CA SER A 319 30.40 31.19 -0.77
C SER A 319 28.89 31.03 -0.86
N MET A 320 28.39 29.83 -1.16
CA MET A 320 26.97 29.55 -1.42
C MET A 320 26.19 29.08 -0.19
N SER A 321 26.88 28.50 0.78
CA SER A 321 26.34 28.31 2.14
C SER A 321 25.86 29.63 2.75
N LYS A 322 26.54 30.75 2.45
CA LYS A 322 26.11 32.09 2.89
C LYS A 322 24.78 32.54 2.28
N GLU A 323 24.49 32.18 1.03
CA GLU A 323 23.21 32.54 0.40
C GLU A 323 22.04 31.78 1.03
N LEU A 324 22.24 30.50 1.36
CA LEU A 324 21.27 29.72 2.12
C LEU A 324 21.13 30.22 3.55
N GLU A 325 22.23 30.56 4.22
CA GLU A 325 22.24 31.09 5.58
C GLU A 325 21.32 32.33 5.72
N VAL A 326 21.33 33.22 4.72
CA VAL A 326 20.43 34.39 4.65
C VAL A 326 18.96 33.98 4.57
N ARG A 327 18.64 32.82 3.97
CA ARG A 327 17.26 32.33 3.77
C ARG A 327 16.76 31.40 4.89
N ILE A 328 17.62 30.94 5.81
CA ILE A 328 17.23 30.09 6.97
C ILE A 328 16.08 30.70 7.80
N PRO A 329 16.07 32.01 8.11
CA PRO A 329 14.97 32.62 8.83
C PRO A 329 13.62 32.46 8.10
N ASN A 330 13.61 32.59 6.77
CA ASN A 330 12.42 32.44 5.95
C ASN A 330 11.94 30.98 5.90
N ILE A 331 12.87 30.01 5.88
CA ILE A 331 12.54 28.57 5.97
C ILE A 331 11.84 28.26 7.30
N THR A 332 12.35 28.81 8.41
CA THR A 332 11.77 28.60 9.74
C THR A 332 10.40 29.27 9.87
N LEU A 333 10.26 30.48 9.35
CA LEU A 333 9.00 31.23 9.35
C LEU A 333 7.92 30.50 8.52
N LEU A 334 8.29 29.98 7.35
CA LEU A 334 7.39 29.18 6.52
C LEU A 334 6.89 27.94 7.28
N TYR A 335 7.79 27.17 7.88
CA TYR A 335 7.42 25.98 8.65
C TYR A 335 6.47 26.31 9.80
N ARG A 336 6.74 27.38 10.56
CA ARG A 336 5.85 27.85 11.62
C ARG A 336 4.44 28.14 11.08
N ASN A 337 4.35 28.87 9.98
CA ASN A 337 3.06 29.21 9.38
C ASN A 337 2.31 27.97 8.84
N ILE A 338 3.04 26.96 8.35
CA ILE A 338 2.46 25.67 7.93
C ILE A 338 1.93 24.88 9.14
N THR A 339 2.63 24.91 10.28
CA THR A 339 2.18 24.17 11.47
C THR A 339 1.02 24.84 12.21
N GLN A 340 0.98 26.17 12.27
CA GLN A 340 -0.04 26.92 13.05
C GLN A 340 -1.43 26.90 12.43
N HIS A 341 -1.53 26.86 11.10
CA HIS A 341 -2.80 26.90 10.38
C HIS A 341 -3.01 25.60 9.60
N ASN A 342 -2.81 24.42 10.18
CA ASN A 342 -2.91 23.19 9.39
C ASN A 342 -4.35 22.98 8.85
N PRO A 343 -4.55 22.58 7.57
CA PRO A 343 -5.88 22.24 7.05
C PRO A 343 -6.50 20.99 7.70
N PHE A 344 -5.71 20.19 8.40
CA PHE A 344 -6.19 19.00 9.12
C PHE A 344 -6.39 19.28 10.62
N ASN A 345 -7.32 18.54 11.24
CA ASN A 345 -7.62 18.62 12.68
C ASN A 345 -6.51 18.05 13.59
N PHE A 346 -5.39 17.61 13.03
CA PHE A 346 -4.27 16.99 13.73
C PHE A 346 -2.94 17.44 13.13
N ASP A 347 -1.82 17.18 13.82
CA ASP A 347 -0.47 17.53 13.33
C ASP A 347 -0.05 16.63 12.16
N PHE A 348 -0.28 17.06 10.92
CA PHE A 348 0.07 16.29 9.71
C PHE A 348 1.57 16.38 9.36
N PHE A 349 2.18 17.54 9.61
CA PHE A 349 3.61 17.79 9.41
C PHE A 349 4.35 17.88 10.75
N GLY A 350 5.52 17.25 10.84
CA GLY A 350 6.36 17.22 12.03
C GLY A 350 7.76 17.80 11.81
N TYR A 351 8.59 17.79 12.85
CA TYR A 351 9.96 18.35 12.77
C TYR A 351 10.85 17.59 11.77
N ARG A 352 10.57 16.31 11.51
CA ARG A 352 11.29 15.50 10.52
C ARG A 352 11.09 16.03 9.10
N ASP A 353 9.93 16.60 8.78
CA ASP A 353 9.69 17.24 7.47
C ASP A 353 10.58 18.47 7.30
N PHE A 354 10.76 19.26 8.37
CA PHE A 354 11.66 20.42 8.40
C PHE A 354 13.14 20.02 8.26
N TYR A 355 13.60 18.99 8.99
CA TYR A 355 14.99 18.53 8.89
C TYR A 355 15.31 17.93 7.52
N ALA A 356 14.36 17.20 6.93
CA ALA A 356 14.49 16.65 5.59
C ALA A 356 14.56 17.76 4.53
N LEU A 357 13.78 18.83 4.68
CA LEU A 357 13.86 20.01 3.82
C LEU A 357 15.25 20.65 3.85
N ALA A 358 15.80 20.93 5.03
CA ALA A 358 17.13 21.53 5.17
C ALA A 358 18.22 20.63 4.55
N SER A 359 18.13 19.32 4.79
CA SER A 359 19.06 18.33 4.24
C SER A 359 18.95 18.24 2.72
N TYR A 360 17.74 18.34 2.17
CA TYR A 360 17.49 18.29 0.73
C TYR A 360 18.04 19.51 0.01
N LEU A 361 17.81 20.70 0.55
CA LEU A 361 18.34 21.95 -0.01
C LEU A 361 19.87 21.93 -0.05
N LYS A 362 20.51 21.49 1.03
CA LYS A 362 21.97 21.30 1.09
C LYS A 362 22.46 20.42 -0.07
N TYR A 363 21.84 19.24 -0.22
CA TYR A 363 22.21 18.27 -1.25
C TYR A 363 22.07 18.81 -2.67
N LYS A 364 20.93 19.43 -2.99
CA LYS A 364 20.68 19.95 -4.33
C LYS A 364 21.61 21.11 -4.69
N ILE A 365 21.99 21.93 -3.71
CA ILE A 365 22.88 23.07 -3.92
C ILE A 365 24.33 22.61 -4.12
N GLN A 366 24.73 21.50 -3.46
CA GLN A 366 26.00 20.83 -3.77
C GLN A 366 26.06 20.34 -5.22
N LYS A 367 24.93 19.91 -5.81
CA LYS A 367 24.87 19.42 -7.19
C LYS A 367 24.66 20.51 -8.27
N HIS A 368 23.81 21.50 -8.03
CA HIS A 368 23.36 22.46 -9.05
C HIS A 368 24.02 23.84 -8.97
N SER A 369 24.91 24.08 -8.02
CA SER A 369 25.72 25.32 -7.88
C SER A 369 24.92 26.64 -7.86
N SER A 370 23.59 26.62 -7.73
CA SER A 370 22.73 27.82 -7.65
C SER A 370 21.39 27.50 -6.97
N VAL A 371 20.80 28.48 -6.26
CA VAL A 371 19.48 28.36 -5.61
C VAL A 371 18.42 28.95 -6.54
N THR A 372 17.87 28.13 -7.42
CA THR A 372 16.76 28.54 -8.29
C THR A 372 15.43 28.57 -7.52
N GLN A 373 14.49 29.38 -7.99
CA GLN A 373 13.13 29.43 -7.44
C GLN A 373 12.40 28.08 -7.62
N ASP A 374 12.63 27.42 -8.75
CA ASP A 374 12.11 26.07 -9.03
C ASP A 374 12.61 25.05 -8.02
N LEU A 375 13.88 25.13 -7.60
CA LEU A 375 14.43 24.25 -6.58
C LEU A 375 13.73 24.43 -5.21
N LEU A 376 13.42 25.67 -4.84
CA LEU A 376 12.67 25.95 -3.61
C LEU A 376 11.25 25.40 -3.69
N MET A 377 10.58 25.55 -4.83
CA MET A 377 9.27 24.97 -5.08
C MET A 377 9.30 23.44 -4.99
N GLU A 378 10.26 22.80 -5.65
CA GLU A 378 10.47 21.35 -5.59
C GLU A 378 10.69 20.89 -4.14
N ALA A 379 11.55 21.58 -3.40
CA ALA A 379 11.89 21.23 -2.02
C ALA A 379 10.68 21.35 -1.07
N ALA A 380 9.86 22.39 -1.23
CA ALA A 380 8.63 22.56 -0.46
C ALA A 380 7.59 21.47 -0.79
N LEU A 381 7.28 21.25 -2.07
CA LEU A 381 6.27 20.28 -2.49
C LEU A 381 6.65 18.84 -2.13
N ARG A 382 7.95 18.55 -2.14
CA ARG A 382 8.48 17.24 -1.75
C ARG A 382 8.34 16.97 -0.25
N ASN A 383 8.68 17.95 0.60
CA ASN A 383 8.67 17.75 2.06
C ASN A 383 7.32 18.05 2.73
N PHE A 384 6.54 18.98 2.17
CA PHE A 384 5.20 19.36 2.64
C PHE A 384 4.08 18.89 1.69
N GLY A 385 4.29 17.75 1.02
CA GLY A 385 3.29 17.10 0.17
C GLY A 385 2.27 16.26 0.93
N GLY A 386 1.41 15.55 0.18
CA GLY A 386 0.42 14.62 0.73
C GLY A 386 -0.98 15.20 0.94
N MET A 387 -1.19 16.43 0.47
CA MET A 387 -2.46 17.17 0.52
C MET A 387 -3.16 17.15 -0.84
N THR A 388 -4.44 17.52 -0.91
CA THR A 388 -5.14 17.65 -2.20
C THR A 388 -4.66 18.88 -2.97
N LYS A 389 -4.87 18.92 -4.30
CA LYS A 389 -4.53 20.07 -5.15
C LYS A 389 -5.13 21.37 -4.62
N LYS A 390 -6.43 21.32 -4.26
CA LYS A 390 -7.16 22.46 -3.71
C LYS A 390 -6.52 22.97 -2.43
N ASP A 391 -6.15 22.05 -1.54
CA ASP A 391 -5.49 22.42 -0.30
C ASP A 391 -4.12 23.03 -0.63
N ILE A 392 -3.31 22.43 -1.50
CA ILE A 392 -1.99 22.97 -1.87
C ILE A 392 -2.11 24.39 -2.45
N GLU A 393 -3.06 24.64 -3.35
CA GLU A 393 -3.26 25.93 -4.00
C GLU A 393 -3.79 27.01 -3.06
N ILE A 394 -4.72 26.67 -2.16
CA ILE A 394 -5.31 27.63 -1.21
C ILE A 394 -4.37 27.87 -0.03
N TYR A 395 -3.63 26.83 0.38
CA TYR A 395 -2.90 26.81 1.64
C TYR A 395 -1.40 27.00 1.50
N LEU A 396 -0.76 26.18 0.66
CA LEU A 396 0.69 26.03 0.64
C LEU A 396 1.34 27.01 -0.34
N LEU A 397 0.82 27.11 -1.56
CA LEU A 397 1.37 27.99 -2.61
C LEU A 397 1.38 29.48 -2.18
N PRO A 398 0.33 30.05 -1.56
CA PRO A 398 0.36 31.46 -1.14
C PRO A 398 1.44 31.72 -0.10
N LYS A 399 1.66 30.77 0.82
CA LYS A 399 2.71 30.87 1.85
C LYS A 399 4.11 30.73 1.25
N ILE A 400 4.31 29.84 0.28
CA ILE A 400 5.60 29.74 -0.41
C ILE A 400 5.87 31.03 -1.19
N LYS A 401 4.86 31.55 -1.90
CA LYS A 401 4.97 32.81 -2.62
C LYS A 401 5.34 33.96 -1.70
N SER A 402 4.65 34.14 -0.58
CA SER A 402 4.91 35.26 0.33
C SER A 402 6.28 35.23 1.03
N TYR A 403 6.89 34.04 1.20
CA TYR A 403 8.11 33.90 2.01
C TYR A 403 9.36 33.52 1.23
N TRP A 404 9.23 32.82 0.09
CA TRP A 404 10.35 32.27 -0.67
C TRP A 404 10.46 32.80 -2.10
N LEU A 405 9.37 33.31 -2.69
CA LEU A 405 9.37 33.87 -4.04
C LEU A 405 9.17 35.39 -3.96
N ASN A 406 9.71 36.13 -4.92
CA ASN A 406 9.32 37.52 -5.12
C ASN A 406 8.03 37.52 -5.98
N ASP A 407 7.10 38.44 -5.72
CA ASP A 407 5.72 38.45 -6.24
C ASP A 407 5.55 38.42 -7.79
N ASP A 408 6.64 38.50 -8.55
CA ASP A 408 6.63 38.77 -10.00
C ASP A 408 6.56 37.54 -10.92
N LEU A 409 6.58 36.29 -10.42
CA LEU A 409 6.64 35.09 -11.27
C LEU A 409 5.42 34.16 -11.12
N GLN A 410 4.61 34.07 -12.18
CA GLN A 410 3.60 33.03 -12.37
C GLN A 410 4.24 31.73 -12.86
N ILE A 411 5.03 31.07 -12.00
CA ILE A 411 5.48 29.70 -12.27
C ILE A 411 4.34 28.77 -11.88
N ASP A 412 3.84 28.02 -12.86
CA ASP A 412 2.92 26.92 -12.63
C ASP A 412 3.71 25.70 -12.11
N PRO A 413 3.63 25.39 -10.81
CA PRO A 413 4.50 24.38 -10.20
C PRO A 413 4.24 22.98 -10.77
N TRP A 414 3.03 22.75 -11.29
CA TRP A 414 2.58 21.44 -11.70
C TRP A 414 3.20 20.96 -13.01
N LYS A 415 3.76 21.86 -13.83
CA LYS A 415 4.48 21.49 -15.06
C LYS A 415 5.73 20.65 -14.78
N CYS A 416 6.44 20.97 -13.70
CA CYS A 416 7.73 20.36 -13.39
C CYS A 416 7.72 19.54 -12.09
N HIS A 417 6.73 19.73 -11.21
CA HIS A 417 6.72 19.16 -9.86
C HIS A 417 5.44 18.40 -9.55
N THR A 418 4.98 17.55 -10.49
CA THR A 418 3.89 16.62 -10.20
C THR A 418 4.30 15.58 -9.14
N PRO A 419 3.35 15.00 -8.38
CA PRO A 419 3.66 13.95 -7.40
C PRO A 419 4.44 12.78 -8.01
N LEU A 420 4.14 12.38 -9.26
CA LEU A 420 4.86 11.32 -9.96
C LEU A 420 6.31 11.70 -10.27
N HIS A 421 6.56 12.95 -10.67
CA HIS A 421 7.92 13.44 -10.89
C HIS A 421 8.72 13.47 -9.58
N LEU A 422 8.11 13.92 -8.48
CA LEU A 422 8.77 13.95 -7.18
C LEU A 422 9.09 12.55 -6.64
N ILE A 423 8.19 11.57 -6.85
CA ILE A 423 8.44 10.15 -6.52
C ILE A 423 9.61 9.61 -7.34
N LYS A 424 9.64 9.89 -8.65
CA LYS A 424 10.74 9.50 -9.52
C LYS A 424 12.07 10.09 -9.03
N ASN A 425 12.09 11.39 -8.73
CA ASN A 425 13.28 12.07 -8.20
C ASN A 425 13.74 11.48 -6.87
N ASN A 426 12.82 11.05 -6.00
CA ASN A 426 13.17 10.38 -4.74
C ASN A 426 13.87 9.04 -4.97
N ILE A 427 13.36 8.22 -5.89
CA ILE A 427 13.93 6.92 -6.25
C ILE A 427 15.29 7.08 -6.95
N GLU A 428 15.42 8.04 -7.86
CA GLU A 428 16.69 8.31 -8.57
C GLU A 428 17.76 8.86 -7.60
N GLN A 429 17.39 9.79 -6.71
CA GLN A 429 18.32 10.31 -5.71
C GLN A 429 18.85 9.23 -4.78
N ALA A 430 18.09 8.17 -4.52
CA ALA A 430 18.55 7.04 -3.70
C ALA A 430 19.76 6.31 -4.30
N GLN A 431 19.96 6.42 -5.62
CA GLN A 431 21.08 5.79 -6.31
C GLN A 431 22.38 6.59 -6.17
N ASP A 432 22.30 7.85 -5.76
CA ASP A 432 23.45 8.73 -5.54
C ASP A 432 24.13 8.42 -4.20
N GLU A 433 25.42 8.08 -4.22
CA GLU A 433 26.19 7.74 -3.00
C GLU A 433 26.42 8.93 -2.06
N GLU A 434 26.43 10.15 -2.60
CA GLU A 434 26.57 11.41 -1.86
C GLU A 434 25.23 11.94 -1.32
N SER A 435 24.12 11.24 -1.57
CA SER A 435 22.81 11.68 -1.09
C SER A 435 22.70 11.58 0.44
N PRO A 436 22.05 12.58 1.10
CA PRO A 436 21.73 12.49 2.51
C PRO A 436 20.71 11.36 2.75
N ASP A 437 20.54 10.96 4.01
CA ASP A 437 19.51 9.99 4.41
C ASP A 437 18.10 10.49 4.02
N ILE A 438 17.61 10.02 2.87
CA ILE A 438 16.29 10.35 2.33
C ILE A 438 15.23 9.52 3.05
N ARG A 439 14.08 10.10 3.33
CA ARG A 439 12.94 9.37 3.92
C ARG A 439 12.29 8.41 2.92
N ASN A 440 11.68 7.37 3.45
CA ASN A 440 10.86 6.45 2.67
C ASN A 440 9.59 7.15 2.12
N ILE A 441 8.97 6.54 1.11
CA ILE A 441 7.83 7.12 0.39
C ILE A 441 6.52 6.65 1.02
N MET A 442 5.57 7.57 1.24
CA MET A 442 4.18 7.26 1.53
C MET A 442 3.33 7.69 0.35
N PHE A 443 2.76 6.70 -0.32
CA PHE A 443 1.91 6.86 -1.49
C PHE A 443 0.45 6.85 -1.05
N ILE A 444 -0.19 8.02 -1.07
CA ILE A 444 -1.58 8.22 -0.67
C ILE A 444 -2.45 8.21 -1.92
N ALA A 445 -3.44 7.33 -1.97
CA ALA A 445 -4.37 7.22 -3.08
C ALA A 445 -5.82 6.99 -2.61
N ASP A 446 -6.78 7.35 -3.45
CA ASP A 446 -8.20 7.09 -3.16
C ASP A 446 -8.56 5.60 -3.38
N TYR A 447 -7.89 4.94 -4.34
CA TYR A 447 -8.17 3.56 -4.72
C TYR A 447 -6.98 2.62 -4.47
N PRO A 448 -7.20 1.41 -3.91
CA PRO A 448 -6.14 0.43 -3.62
C PRO A 448 -5.34 -0.06 -4.84
N ALA A 449 -5.85 0.09 -6.06
CA ALA A 449 -5.17 -0.35 -7.27
C ALA A 449 -4.19 0.71 -7.83
N MET A 450 -4.17 1.91 -7.28
CA MET A 450 -3.48 3.04 -7.94
C MET A 450 -1.96 2.98 -7.92
N TRP A 451 -1.37 2.19 -7.03
CA TRP A 451 0.08 1.95 -7.03
C TRP A 451 0.58 1.38 -8.38
N LYS A 452 -0.30 0.75 -9.17
CA LYS A 452 0.03 0.26 -10.53
C LYS A 452 0.47 1.38 -11.47
N ILE A 453 0.06 2.62 -11.22
CA ILE A 453 0.50 3.78 -12.00
C ILE A 453 2.03 3.94 -11.97
N LEU A 454 2.71 3.47 -10.93
CA LEU A 454 4.18 3.51 -10.84
C LEU A 454 4.86 2.58 -11.86
N PHE A 455 4.18 1.51 -12.29
CA PHE A 455 4.64 0.63 -13.35
C PHE A 455 4.27 1.19 -14.73
N ASP A 456 3.02 1.62 -14.90
CA ASP A 456 2.53 2.14 -16.19
C ASP A 456 3.22 3.47 -16.59
N SER A 457 3.62 4.29 -15.61
CA SER A 457 4.43 5.49 -15.82
C SER A 457 5.89 5.22 -16.19
N GLY A 458 6.36 3.98 -16.06
CA GLY A 458 7.74 3.59 -16.27
C GLY A 458 8.71 4.13 -15.21
N ILE A 459 8.22 4.56 -14.04
CA ILE A 459 9.08 4.92 -12.89
C ILE A 459 9.73 3.65 -12.32
N THR A 460 9.01 2.53 -12.35
CA THR A 460 9.44 1.27 -11.77
C THR A 460 9.16 0.10 -12.71
N SER A 461 9.94 -0.97 -12.61
CA SER A 461 9.74 -2.21 -13.38
C SER A 461 9.35 -3.37 -12.46
N ILE A 462 8.55 -4.32 -12.96
CA ILE A 462 8.13 -5.52 -12.21
C ILE A 462 9.32 -6.40 -11.76
N GLN A 463 10.46 -6.29 -12.47
CA GLN A 463 11.67 -7.08 -12.22
C GLN A 463 12.54 -6.47 -11.13
N SER A 464 12.62 -5.13 -11.10
CA SER A 464 13.46 -4.37 -10.15
C SER A 464 12.78 -4.14 -8.80
N THR A 465 11.45 -4.29 -8.75
CA THR A 465 10.61 -3.86 -7.63
C THR A 465 9.86 -5.05 -7.04
N GLU A 466 9.97 -5.22 -5.73
CA GLU A 466 9.24 -6.26 -5.00
C GLU A 466 7.99 -5.64 -4.36
N VAL A 467 6.80 -6.13 -4.74
CA VAL A 467 5.55 -5.70 -4.11
C VAL A 467 5.14 -6.73 -3.07
N ILE A 468 4.97 -6.29 -1.83
CA ILE A 468 4.58 -7.12 -0.70
C ILE A 468 3.16 -6.76 -0.28
N PHE A 469 2.29 -7.76 -0.26
CA PHE A 469 0.92 -7.64 0.19
C PHE A 469 0.73 -8.33 1.55
N GLY A 470 -0.16 -7.80 2.38
CA GLY A 470 -0.79 -8.59 3.44
C GLY A 470 -1.76 -9.60 2.83
N SER A 471 -1.39 -10.88 2.79
CA SER A 471 -2.25 -11.93 2.21
C SER A 471 -3.58 -12.00 2.96
N ARG A 472 -4.64 -12.16 2.18
CA ARG A 472 -6.01 -12.36 2.66
C ARG A 472 -6.50 -13.78 2.46
N PHE A 473 -5.65 -14.68 1.95
CA PHE A 473 -5.95 -16.10 1.88
C PHE A 473 -6.17 -16.66 3.30
N ALA A 474 -7.15 -17.55 3.48
CA ALA A 474 -7.69 -17.86 4.81
C ALA A 474 -6.68 -18.47 5.79
N GLU A 475 -5.77 -19.33 5.31
CA GLU A 475 -4.74 -19.93 6.17
C GLU A 475 -3.53 -19.00 6.40
N ASP A 476 -3.25 -18.09 5.46
CA ASP A 476 -2.09 -17.20 5.56
C ASP A 476 -2.22 -16.19 6.70
N GLN A 477 -3.44 -15.70 6.96
CA GLN A 477 -3.70 -14.63 7.95
C GLN A 477 -3.29 -14.99 9.38
N SER A 478 -3.24 -16.28 9.72
CA SER A 478 -2.86 -16.77 11.05
C SER A 478 -1.51 -17.50 11.06
N SER A 479 -0.89 -17.69 9.89
CA SER A 479 0.29 -18.52 9.77
C SER A 479 1.60 -17.74 10.00
N ALA A 480 2.41 -18.23 10.94
CA ALA A 480 3.76 -17.69 11.16
C ALA A 480 4.71 -17.98 9.98
N MET A 481 4.44 -19.05 9.22
CA MET A 481 5.25 -19.42 8.05
C MET A 481 5.14 -18.39 6.93
N TYR A 482 3.94 -17.88 6.65
CA TYR A 482 3.72 -16.83 5.66
C TYR A 482 4.52 -15.56 6.01
N LEU A 483 4.44 -15.12 7.27
CA LEU A 483 5.22 -13.98 7.78
C LEU A 483 6.72 -14.18 7.54
N TYR A 484 7.26 -15.36 7.85
CA TYR A 484 8.67 -15.66 7.63
C TYR A 484 9.06 -15.61 6.16
N GLN A 485 8.22 -16.15 5.26
CA GLN A 485 8.47 -16.10 3.82
C GLN A 485 8.51 -14.66 3.27
N ILE A 486 7.59 -13.80 3.70
CA ILE A 486 7.60 -12.38 3.32
C ILE A 486 8.85 -11.68 3.85
N ILE A 487 9.21 -11.94 5.11
CA ILE A 487 10.38 -11.31 5.72
C ILE A 487 11.65 -11.75 4.98
N GLU A 488 11.72 -13.00 4.52
CA GLU A 488 12.81 -13.48 3.68
C GLU A 488 12.83 -12.80 2.29
N LYS A 489 11.65 -12.65 1.63
CA LYS A 489 11.54 -11.85 0.39
C LYS A 489 12.07 -10.43 0.61
N MET A 490 11.65 -9.79 1.70
CA MET A 490 12.06 -8.43 2.04
C MET A 490 13.56 -8.34 2.37
N ARG A 491 14.10 -9.31 3.11
CA ARG A 491 15.53 -9.42 3.43
C ARG A 491 16.39 -9.49 2.16
N ARG A 492 15.95 -10.26 1.15
CA ARG A 492 16.63 -10.33 -0.15
C ARG A 492 16.60 -8.97 -0.85
N THR A 493 15.43 -8.33 -0.94
CA THR A 493 15.29 -7.01 -1.56
C THR A 493 16.12 -5.94 -0.86
N MET A 494 16.20 -5.96 0.48
CA MET A 494 17.07 -5.09 1.28
C MET A 494 18.55 -5.29 0.97
N ASN A 495 19.00 -6.54 0.87
CA ASN A 495 20.39 -6.87 0.55
C ASN A 495 20.79 -6.40 -0.85
N TYR A 496 19.91 -6.59 -1.85
CA TYR A 496 20.14 -6.16 -3.22
C TYR A 496 19.96 -4.65 -3.43
N GLY A 497 19.21 -3.99 -2.56
CA GLY A 497 18.85 -2.58 -2.67
C GLY A 497 17.80 -2.29 -3.73
N GLY A 498 16.80 -3.16 -3.86
CA GLY A 498 15.63 -2.94 -4.72
C GLY A 498 14.61 -2.00 -4.08
N LEU A 499 13.65 -1.51 -4.87
CA LEU A 499 12.48 -0.80 -4.35
C LEU A 499 11.48 -1.83 -3.82
N CYS A 500 10.91 -1.57 -2.64
CA CYS A 500 9.84 -2.39 -2.08
C CYS A 500 8.55 -1.59 -1.94
N ILE A 501 7.46 -2.06 -2.56
CA ILE A 501 6.13 -1.45 -2.41
C ILE A 501 5.33 -2.29 -1.42
N LEU A 502 4.80 -1.65 -0.39
CA LEU A 502 4.16 -2.30 0.73
C LEU A 502 2.67 -1.95 0.77
N LEU A 503 1.81 -2.96 0.72
CA LEU A 503 0.35 -2.83 0.76
C LEU A 503 -0.26 -3.65 1.90
N GLN A 504 -1.24 -3.06 2.60
CA GLN A 504 -2.01 -3.72 3.66
C GLN A 504 -1.12 -4.37 4.73
N LEU A 505 -0.32 -3.52 5.38
CA LEU A 505 0.74 -3.92 6.29
C LEU A 505 0.27 -4.35 7.68
N ASP A 506 -1.03 -4.50 7.97
CA ASP A 506 -1.54 -4.65 9.34
C ASP A 506 -0.84 -5.77 10.15
N GLN A 507 -0.49 -6.88 9.50
CA GLN A 507 0.22 -8.00 10.12
C GLN A 507 1.75 -7.83 10.16
N LEU A 508 2.32 -7.06 9.23
CA LEU A 508 3.77 -6.91 9.03
C LEU A 508 4.35 -5.66 9.66
N TYR A 509 3.50 -4.69 9.98
CA TYR A 509 3.91 -3.36 10.45
C TYR A 509 4.83 -3.43 11.67
N ASP A 510 4.46 -4.26 12.65
CA ASP A 510 5.25 -4.47 13.87
C ASP A 510 6.61 -5.10 13.57
N SER A 511 6.67 -5.99 12.57
CA SER A 511 7.91 -6.70 12.18
C SER A 511 8.88 -5.79 11.44
N LEU A 512 8.35 -4.91 10.59
CA LEU A 512 9.10 -4.04 9.67
C LEU A 512 9.37 -2.66 10.24
N TYR A 513 9.02 -2.45 11.49
CA TYR A 513 8.97 -1.14 12.08
C TYR A 513 10.31 -0.37 12.03
N ASP A 514 11.42 -1.05 12.32
CA ASP A 514 12.76 -0.44 12.25
C ASP A 514 13.21 -0.12 10.82
N VAL A 515 12.78 -0.92 9.84
CA VAL A 515 13.03 -0.71 8.41
C VAL A 515 12.29 0.54 7.94
N LEU A 516 11.00 0.62 8.28
CA LEU A 516 10.15 1.76 7.95
C LEU A 516 10.64 3.07 8.59
N ASN A 517 11.29 2.96 9.75
CA ASN A 517 11.86 4.09 10.48
C ASN A 517 13.29 4.45 10.08
N GLN A 518 13.91 3.68 9.18
CA GLN A 518 15.30 3.81 8.79
C GLN A 518 16.25 3.82 9.99
N LYS A 519 15.97 2.98 11.00
CA LYS A 519 16.88 2.79 12.14
C LYS A 519 17.99 1.82 11.73
N TYR A 520 19.00 2.34 11.04
CA TYR A 520 20.12 1.57 10.57
C TYR A 520 21.31 1.67 11.52
N GLU A 521 21.86 0.52 11.91
CA GLU A 521 23.10 0.39 12.66
C GLU A 521 24.25 0.21 11.66
N THR A 522 25.23 1.11 11.67
CA THR A 522 26.50 0.88 10.99
C THR A 522 27.36 -0.04 11.85
N ILE A 523 27.79 -1.18 11.30
CA ILE A 523 28.73 -2.07 11.97
C ILE A 523 30.09 -1.87 11.32
N ASP A 524 31.05 -1.36 12.10
CA ASP A 524 32.45 -1.32 11.71
C ASP A 524 32.99 -2.75 11.67
N ASN A 525 32.97 -3.39 10.51
CA ASN A 525 33.65 -4.67 10.33
C ASN A 525 35.18 -4.42 10.40
N GLN A 526 35.78 -4.57 11.58
CA GLN A 526 37.23 -4.53 11.80
C GLN A 526 38.01 -5.70 11.15
N LYS A 527 37.43 -6.42 10.19
CA LYS A 527 38.12 -7.48 9.46
C LYS A 527 38.78 -6.90 8.21
N PHE A 528 40.09 -6.67 8.33
CA PHE A 528 41.11 -6.65 7.28
C PHE A 528 40.62 -6.40 5.84
N CYS A 529 40.54 -5.13 5.46
CA CYS A 529 40.82 -4.71 4.09
C CYS A 529 41.42 -3.31 4.13
N TYR A 530 42.75 -3.24 4.02
CA TYR A 530 43.56 -2.02 4.13
C TYR A 530 43.35 -0.97 3.03
N LEU A 531 42.30 -1.08 2.19
CA LEU A 531 42.09 -0.14 1.09
C LEU A 531 40.70 0.51 0.99
N PHE A 532 39.65 0.01 1.67
CA PHE A 532 38.33 0.65 1.64
C PHE A 532 37.58 0.32 2.94
N PHE A 533 37.30 1.34 3.77
CA PHE A 533 36.32 1.22 4.86
C PHE A 533 34.92 1.09 4.24
N CYS A 534 34.46 -0.14 4.01
CA CYS A 534 33.09 -0.41 3.60
C CYS A 534 32.17 -0.40 4.83
N PHE A 535 31.49 0.72 5.07
CA PHE A 535 30.42 0.79 6.07
C PHE A 535 29.18 0.06 5.56
N GLU A 536 28.87 -1.09 6.14
CA GLU A 536 27.64 -1.83 5.87
C GLU A 536 26.54 -1.42 6.85
N LEU A 537 25.34 -1.17 6.32
CA LEU A 537 24.15 -0.83 7.13
C LEU A 537 23.42 -2.12 7.52
N TYR A 538 22.99 -2.18 8.77
CA TYR A 538 22.18 -3.28 9.30
C TYR A 538 20.90 -2.75 9.94
N CYS A 539 19.82 -3.52 9.85
CA CYS A 539 18.56 -3.22 10.52
C CYS A 539 18.04 -4.48 11.22
N ARG A 540 17.23 -4.28 12.26
CA ARG A 540 16.59 -5.38 12.99
C ARG A 540 15.20 -5.59 12.43
N ILE A 541 14.85 -6.83 12.15
CA ILE A 541 13.49 -7.26 11.80
C ILE A 541 13.02 -8.17 12.92
N CYS A 542 11.85 -7.86 13.49
CA CYS A 542 11.26 -8.69 14.54
C CYS A 542 10.32 -9.71 13.91
N VAL A 543 10.42 -10.97 14.31
CA VAL A 543 9.48 -12.03 13.91
C VAL A 543 8.93 -12.64 15.19
N GLY A 544 7.72 -12.24 15.56
CA GLY A 544 7.13 -12.60 16.86
C GLY A 544 8.00 -12.13 18.03
N GLY A 545 8.57 -13.08 18.79
CA GLY A 545 9.41 -12.81 19.95
C GLY A 545 10.92 -12.73 19.68
N GLU A 546 11.36 -12.95 18.43
CA GLU A 546 12.76 -12.99 18.05
C GLU A 546 13.13 -11.83 17.13
N SER A 547 14.38 -11.36 17.20
CA SER A 547 14.88 -10.26 16.37
C SER A 547 16.05 -10.72 15.51
N ILE A 548 15.93 -10.55 14.20
CA ILE A 548 16.95 -10.92 13.21
C ILE A 548 17.64 -9.64 12.73
N ARG A 549 18.97 -9.68 12.59
CA ARG A 549 19.74 -8.58 11.97
C ARG A 549 19.91 -8.85 10.48
N CYS A 550 19.51 -7.88 9.66
CA CYS A 550 19.54 -7.95 8.20
C CYS A 550 20.41 -6.82 7.65
N ARG A 551 21.23 -7.11 6.64
CA ARG A 551 22.01 -6.10 5.92
C ARG A 551 21.07 -5.28 5.00
N ILE A 552 21.39 -4.01 4.83
CA ILE A 552 20.64 -3.09 3.97
C ILE A 552 21.61 -2.37 3.03
N ALA A 553 21.30 -2.34 1.74
CA ALA A 553 22.01 -1.52 0.78
C ALA A 553 21.56 -0.05 0.86
N LYS A 554 22.47 0.90 0.70
CA LYS A 554 22.16 2.35 0.75
C LYS A 554 21.07 2.78 -0.25
N LYS A 555 21.05 2.16 -1.43
CA LYS A 555 20.06 2.42 -2.49
C LYS A 555 18.67 1.84 -2.22
N PHE A 556 18.50 1.04 -1.17
CA PHE A 556 17.22 0.42 -0.82
C PHE A 556 16.16 1.49 -0.47
N ARG A 557 14.95 1.33 -0.99
CA ARG A 557 13.82 2.22 -0.69
C ARG A 557 12.53 1.45 -0.47
N CYS A 558 11.67 1.98 0.38
CA CYS A 558 10.31 1.48 0.63
C CYS A 558 9.27 2.53 0.25
N ALA A 559 8.19 2.09 -0.39
CA ALA A 559 6.99 2.87 -0.65
C ALA A 559 5.79 2.20 0.03
N VAL A 560 5.16 2.88 1.00
CA VAL A 560 3.97 2.38 1.69
C VAL A 560 2.73 2.99 1.05
N VAL A 561 1.80 2.14 0.62
CA VAL A 561 0.53 2.57 0.00
C VAL A 561 -0.54 2.67 1.09
N VAL A 562 -1.16 3.85 1.21
CA VAL A 562 -2.17 4.15 2.23
C VAL A 562 -3.39 4.79 1.55
N SER A 563 -4.60 4.48 2.02
CA SER A 563 -5.79 5.14 1.49
C SER A 563 -5.89 6.59 2.00
N LYS A 564 -6.48 7.48 1.22
CA LYS A 564 -6.72 8.87 1.65
C LYS A 564 -7.47 8.95 2.99
N ALA A 565 -8.51 8.12 3.15
CA ALA A 565 -9.33 8.10 4.35
C ALA A 565 -8.54 7.73 5.62
N GLU A 566 -7.56 6.84 5.50
CA GLU A 566 -6.68 6.44 6.60
C GLU A 566 -5.62 7.52 6.91
N ALA A 567 -5.05 8.15 5.88
CA ALA A 567 -3.98 9.14 6.00
C ALA A 567 -4.47 10.51 6.48
N HIS A 568 -5.64 10.97 6.02
CA HIS A 568 -6.26 12.24 6.38
C HIS A 568 -7.19 12.15 7.59
N HIS A 569 -7.25 10.99 8.26
CA HIS A 569 -8.13 10.70 9.40
C HIS A 569 -9.63 10.92 9.11
N GLU A 570 -10.05 10.69 7.87
CA GLU A 570 -11.45 10.79 7.44
C GLU A 570 -12.24 9.48 7.67
N ALA A 571 -11.56 8.37 8.01
CA ALA A 571 -12.22 7.10 8.28
C ALA A 571 -13.15 7.17 9.51
N GLN A 572 -14.30 6.48 9.45
CA GLN A 572 -15.30 6.48 10.53
C GLN A 572 -14.77 5.92 11.84
N GLU A 573 -13.91 4.90 11.78
CA GLU A 573 -13.30 4.29 12.96
C GLU A 573 -11.84 4.72 13.13
N SER A 574 -11.53 5.21 14.31
CA SER A 574 -10.20 5.68 14.71
C SER A 574 -9.09 4.63 14.64
N LYS A 575 -9.44 3.34 14.69
CA LYS A 575 -8.47 2.25 14.62
C LYS A 575 -7.75 2.15 13.27
N TYR A 576 -8.38 2.65 12.21
CA TYR A 576 -7.83 2.67 10.85
C TYR A 576 -7.02 3.95 10.56
N HIS A 577 -7.04 4.94 11.45
CA HIS A 577 -6.25 6.16 11.28
C HIS A 577 -4.77 5.86 11.44
N VAL A 578 -3.96 6.36 10.49
CA VAL A 578 -2.51 6.21 10.56
C VAL A 578 -1.95 7.06 11.69
N PRO A 579 -1.13 6.51 12.61
CA PRO A 579 -0.54 7.29 13.69
C PRO A 579 0.32 8.44 13.16
N VAL A 580 0.19 9.63 13.76
CA VAL A 580 0.97 10.84 13.39
C VAL A 580 2.49 10.58 13.42
N ALA A 581 2.95 9.83 14.42
CA ALA A 581 4.36 9.45 14.51
C ALA A 581 4.85 8.68 13.29
N PHE A 582 3.98 7.89 12.65
CA PHE A 582 4.27 7.19 11.40
C PHE A 582 4.24 8.14 10.21
N LEU A 583 3.21 8.98 10.06
CA LEU A 583 3.12 9.99 8.99
C LEU A 583 4.36 10.89 8.91
N SER A 584 4.92 11.29 10.06
CA SER A 584 6.12 12.15 10.12
C SER A 584 7.40 11.51 9.58
N ARG A 585 7.44 10.19 9.38
CA ARG A 585 8.64 9.44 8.96
C ARG A 585 8.76 9.32 7.45
N PHE A 586 7.65 9.50 6.74
CA PHE A 586 7.61 9.34 5.30
C PHE A 586 7.49 10.70 4.60
N GLU A 587 8.03 10.73 3.40
CA GLU A 587 7.73 11.73 2.39
C GLU A 587 6.37 11.40 1.78
N LYS A 588 5.41 12.32 1.90
CA LYS A 588 4.00 12.05 1.63
C LYS A 588 3.63 12.56 0.26
N PHE A 589 3.05 11.69 -0.58
CA PHE A 589 2.62 12.03 -1.92
C PHE A 589 1.17 11.60 -2.10
N TYR A 590 0.30 12.57 -2.36
CA TYR A 590 -1.08 12.29 -2.72
C TYR A 590 -1.23 12.37 -4.23
N LEU A 591 -1.78 11.32 -4.81
CA LEU A 591 -2.03 11.24 -6.24
C LEU A 591 -3.39 11.88 -6.56
N ASP A 592 -3.42 13.21 -6.67
CA ASP A 592 -4.66 13.92 -7.00
C ASP A 592 -5.09 13.61 -8.44
N PRO A 593 -6.32 13.11 -8.67
CA PRO A 593 -6.85 12.89 -10.00
C PRO A 593 -6.79 14.12 -10.89
N THR A 594 -7.12 15.29 -10.34
CA THR A 594 -7.17 16.54 -11.11
C THR A 594 -5.79 16.97 -11.60
N LEU A 595 -4.74 16.70 -10.81
CA LEU A 595 -3.37 16.99 -11.22
C LEU A 595 -2.92 16.07 -12.36
N LEU A 596 -3.33 14.81 -12.33
CA LEU A 596 -3.01 13.86 -13.38
C LEU A 596 -3.80 14.10 -14.67
N GLU A 597 -5.01 14.64 -14.57
CA GLU A 597 -5.79 15.08 -15.73
C GLU A 597 -5.10 16.27 -16.44
N ASP A 598 -4.55 17.21 -15.67
CA ASP A 598 -3.94 18.43 -16.21
C ASP A 598 -2.46 18.27 -16.57
N TYR A 599 -1.71 17.48 -15.79
CA TYR A 599 -0.24 17.35 -15.86
C TYR A 599 0.18 15.89 -15.67
N SER A 600 0.85 15.33 -16.69
CA SER A 600 1.42 13.99 -16.64
C SER A 600 2.90 14.03 -17.01
N LEU A 601 3.57 12.87 -16.98
CA LEU A 601 4.95 12.72 -17.46
C LEU A 601 5.05 12.89 -18.99
N ASP A 602 3.91 12.83 -19.70
CA ASP A 602 3.82 13.00 -21.15
C ASP A 602 3.53 14.48 -21.49
N PRO A 603 4.41 15.17 -22.25
CA PRO A 603 4.15 16.55 -22.68
C PRO A 603 2.95 16.68 -23.63
N LEU A 604 2.58 15.61 -24.36
CA LEU A 604 1.44 15.60 -25.28
C LEU A 604 0.12 15.21 -24.60
N TRP A 605 0.13 15.03 -23.28
CA TRP A 605 -1.01 14.53 -22.50
C TRP A 605 -2.30 15.32 -22.76
N LYS A 606 -2.24 16.65 -22.67
CA LYS A 606 -3.40 17.53 -22.81
C LYS A 606 -4.06 17.38 -24.19
N CYS A 607 -3.26 17.33 -25.25
CA CYS A 607 -3.76 17.15 -26.61
C CYS A 607 -4.42 15.77 -26.79
N LYS A 608 -3.82 14.71 -26.22
CA LYS A 608 -4.41 13.36 -26.24
C LYS A 608 -5.72 13.29 -25.46
N TRP A 609 -5.80 13.98 -24.33
CA TRP A 609 -7.00 14.08 -23.51
C TRP A 609 -8.15 14.78 -24.25
N GLU A 610 -7.90 15.98 -24.79
CA GLU A 610 -8.89 16.75 -25.55
C GLU A 610 -9.40 15.96 -26.76
N LYS A 611 -8.49 15.31 -27.49
CA LYS A 611 -8.85 14.45 -28.62
C LYS A 611 -9.72 13.27 -28.21
N LEU A 612 -9.38 12.60 -27.12
CA LEU A 612 -10.17 11.47 -26.59
C LEU A 612 -11.58 11.91 -26.22
N GLN A 613 -11.73 13.07 -25.58
CA GLN A 613 -13.05 13.64 -25.27
C GLN A 613 -13.84 13.92 -26.54
N GLN A 614 -13.23 14.55 -27.55
CA GLN A 614 -13.86 14.83 -28.83
C GLN A 614 -14.33 13.54 -29.53
N MET A 615 -13.47 12.52 -29.59
CA MET A 615 -13.81 11.23 -30.22
C MET A 615 -14.92 10.49 -29.47
N GLN A 616 -14.95 10.57 -28.14
CA GLN A 616 -16.03 9.99 -27.34
C GLN A 616 -17.36 10.71 -27.61
N GLU A 617 -17.37 12.04 -27.64
CA GLU A 617 -18.58 12.82 -27.92
C GLU A 617 -19.13 12.55 -29.33
N GLN A 618 -18.25 12.32 -30.30
CA GLN A 618 -18.63 11.90 -31.65
C GLN A 618 -19.19 10.47 -31.68
N ALA A 619 -18.55 9.52 -30.99
CA ALA A 619 -18.96 8.11 -30.99
C ALA A 619 -20.29 7.86 -30.24
N PHE A 620 -20.61 8.69 -29.24
CA PHE A 620 -21.81 8.54 -28.39
C PHE A 620 -22.77 9.73 -28.49
N PHE A 621 -22.86 10.38 -29.66
CA PHE A 621 -23.67 11.57 -29.90
C PHE A 621 -25.14 11.44 -29.43
N ASP A 622 -25.75 10.27 -29.62
CA ASP A 622 -27.16 10.00 -29.26
C ASP A 622 -27.41 9.90 -27.74
N LEU A 623 -26.35 9.70 -26.94
CA LEU A 623 -26.43 9.47 -25.50
C LEU A 623 -25.90 10.64 -24.66
N LYS A 624 -25.76 11.84 -25.23
CA LYS A 624 -25.16 13.04 -24.60
C LYS A 624 -25.65 13.39 -23.18
N GLN A 625 -26.85 12.98 -22.78
CA GLN A 625 -27.43 13.28 -21.47
C GLN A 625 -27.08 12.24 -20.37
N ALA A 626 -26.54 11.07 -20.73
CA ALA A 626 -26.22 10.02 -19.77
C ALA A 626 -24.74 10.07 -19.35
N SER A 627 -24.45 9.83 -18.07
CA SER A 627 -23.09 9.91 -17.53
C SER A 627 -22.24 8.72 -18.03
N PRO A 628 -20.93 8.90 -18.28
CA PRO A 628 -20.05 7.81 -18.73
C PRO A 628 -20.02 6.58 -17.82
N SER A 629 -20.35 6.75 -16.53
CA SER A 629 -20.56 5.66 -15.56
C SER A 629 -21.71 4.71 -15.89
N THR A 630 -22.64 5.14 -16.73
CA THR A 630 -23.75 4.31 -17.21
C THR A 630 -23.44 3.56 -18.50
N PHE A 631 -22.39 3.94 -19.22
CA PHE A 631 -22.00 3.30 -20.49
C PHE A 631 -20.90 2.26 -20.27
N PHE A 632 -19.84 2.65 -19.55
CA PHE A 632 -18.66 1.80 -19.40
C PHE A 632 -18.73 1.03 -18.09
N VAL A 633 -18.61 -0.29 -18.18
CA VAL A 633 -18.75 -1.19 -17.03
C VAL A 633 -17.54 -1.05 -16.10
N GLY A 634 -17.72 -0.26 -15.04
CA GLY A 634 -16.73 -0.09 -13.96
C GLY A 634 -16.11 1.28 -13.96
N PHE A 635 -16.61 2.18 -14.81
CA PHE A 635 -16.05 3.50 -14.99
C PHE A 635 -15.89 4.27 -13.68
N VAL A 636 -14.65 4.58 -13.37
CA VAL A 636 -14.28 5.51 -12.31
C VAL A 636 -13.97 6.84 -12.96
N LYS A 637 -14.85 7.84 -12.77
CA LYS A 637 -14.75 9.16 -13.42
C LYS A 637 -13.35 9.77 -13.30
N SER A 638 -12.76 9.65 -12.11
CA SER A 638 -11.49 10.28 -11.77
C SER A 638 -10.25 9.56 -12.31
N TYR A 639 -10.31 8.25 -12.60
CA TYR A 639 -9.08 7.46 -12.84
C TYR A 639 -9.09 6.63 -14.14
N THR A 640 -10.26 6.39 -14.74
CA THR A 640 -10.37 5.54 -15.95
C THR A 640 -9.58 6.13 -17.11
N TYR A 641 -9.85 7.40 -17.44
CA TYR A 641 -9.17 8.08 -18.55
C TYR A 641 -7.67 8.24 -18.31
N ILE A 642 -7.28 8.54 -17.06
CA ILE A 642 -5.87 8.62 -16.68
C ILE A 642 -5.19 7.28 -16.96
N SER A 643 -5.77 6.17 -16.51
CA SER A 643 -5.18 4.84 -16.72
C SER A 643 -5.11 4.45 -18.21
N LEU A 644 -6.08 4.88 -19.02
CA LEU A 644 -6.08 4.66 -20.48
C LEU A 644 -4.92 5.38 -21.17
N LEU A 645 -4.77 6.68 -20.92
CA LEU A 645 -3.74 7.49 -21.53
C LEU A 645 -2.34 7.12 -21.05
N MET A 646 -2.20 6.72 -19.78
CA MET A 646 -0.92 6.19 -19.26
C MET A 646 -0.56 4.86 -19.94
N ASN A 647 -1.54 4.00 -20.21
CA ASN A 647 -1.31 2.76 -20.92
C ASN A 647 -0.90 3.01 -22.40
N SER A 648 -1.55 3.95 -23.09
CA SER A 648 -1.15 4.32 -24.46
C SER A 648 0.26 4.91 -24.49
N PHE A 649 0.62 5.72 -23.50
CA PHE A 649 1.98 6.25 -23.35
C PHE A 649 3.04 5.14 -23.21
N HIS A 650 2.75 4.12 -22.39
CA HIS A 650 3.64 2.98 -22.20
C HIS A 650 3.84 2.18 -23.50
N GLN A 651 2.78 1.96 -24.28
CA GLN A 651 2.87 1.26 -25.57
C GLN A 651 3.70 2.03 -26.60
N ASN A 652 3.52 3.35 -26.68
CA ASN A 652 4.31 4.20 -27.58
C ASN A 652 5.82 4.15 -27.23
N ARG A 653 6.18 4.13 -25.94
CA ARG A 653 7.58 3.96 -25.53
C ARG A 653 8.17 2.63 -26.00
N GLN A 654 7.44 1.52 -25.91
CA GLN A 654 7.93 0.21 -26.34
C GLN A 654 8.13 0.13 -27.86
N GLN A 655 7.26 0.76 -28.65
CA GLN A 655 7.39 0.79 -30.11
C GLN A 655 8.56 1.66 -30.58
N ASN A 656 8.83 2.78 -29.89
CA ASN A 656 9.93 3.70 -30.23
C ASN A 656 11.33 3.12 -30.00
N PHE A 657 11.50 2.02 -29.25
CA PHE A 657 12.79 1.34 -29.10
C PHE A 657 13.19 0.48 -30.33
N GLY A 658 12.32 0.36 -31.35
CA GLY A 658 12.55 -0.51 -32.51
C GLY A 658 12.50 0.15 -33.89
N SER A 659 12.14 1.42 -34.03
CA SER A 659 11.98 2.09 -35.33
C SER A 659 12.65 3.46 -35.38
N GLU A 660 13.58 3.67 -36.33
CA GLU A 660 14.28 4.95 -36.57
C GLU A 660 13.39 6.06 -37.20
N HIS A 661 12.12 5.77 -37.48
CA HIS A 661 11.17 6.78 -37.95
C HIS A 661 10.51 7.50 -36.77
N LYS A 662 10.82 8.81 -36.61
CA LYS A 662 10.08 9.69 -35.70
C LYS A 662 8.67 9.91 -36.24
N VAL A 663 7.69 9.23 -35.67
CA VAL A 663 6.25 9.46 -35.89
C VAL A 663 5.90 10.89 -35.47
N SER A 664 5.16 11.64 -36.31
CA SER A 664 4.73 13.02 -36.03
C SER A 664 3.90 13.10 -34.74
N ASP A 665 4.00 14.19 -33.99
CA ASP A 665 3.25 14.39 -32.74
C ASP A 665 1.73 14.32 -32.97
N GLU A 666 1.23 14.81 -34.12
CA GLU A 666 -0.20 14.73 -34.50
C GLU A 666 -0.66 13.28 -34.72
N GLU A 667 0.17 12.47 -35.37
CA GLU A 667 -0.12 11.05 -35.64
C GLU A 667 -0.09 10.24 -34.34
N GLN A 668 0.80 10.57 -33.41
CA GLN A 668 0.82 9.97 -32.07
C GLN A 668 -0.44 10.30 -31.26
N ILE A 669 -0.98 11.52 -31.39
CA ILE A 669 -2.21 11.95 -30.72
C ILE A 669 -3.40 11.19 -31.29
N GLU A 670 -3.51 11.10 -32.62
CA GLU A 670 -4.59 10.38 -33.31
C GLU A 670 -4.57 8.88 -32.96
N ASN A 671 -3.40 8.23 -33.06
CA ASN A 671 -3.23 6.82 -32.74
C ASN A 671 -3.56 6.52 -31.27
N ALA A 672 -3.15 7.39 -30.34
CA ALA A 672 -3.48 7.25 -28.93
C ALA A 672 -5.00 7.40 -28.68
N GLY A 673 -5.65 8.37 -29.35
CA GLY A 673 -7.09 8.58 -29.29
C GLY A 673 -7.87 7.35 -29.79
N GLN A 674 -7.52 6.83 -30.97
CA GLN A 674 -8.13 5.64 -31.55
C GLN A 674 -7.94 4.39 -30.67
N TYR A 675 -6.73 4.19 -30.14
CA TYR A 675 -6.45 3.08 -29.22
C TYR A 675 -7.31 3.17 -27.94
N CYS A 676 -7.37 4.35 -27.33
CA CYS A 676 -8.15 4.53 -26.10
C CYS A 676 -9.66 4.39 -26.34
N LEU A 677 -10.17 4.90 -27.47
CA LEU A 677 -11.56 4.70 -27.87
C LEU A 677 -11.87 3.22 -28.06
N LYS A 678 -10.99 2.47 -28.73
CA LYS A 678 -11.12 1.02 -28.88
C LYS A 678 -11.20 0.32 -27.51
N MET A 679 -10.31 0.64 -26.57
CA MET A 679 -10.33 0.05 -25.22
C MET A 679 -11.61 0.40 -24.43
N LEU A 680 -12.14 1.61 -24.61
CA LEU A 680 -13.43 2.01 -24.04
C LEU A 680 -14.59 1.22 -24.64
N LEU A 681 -14.65 1.09 -25.97
CA LEU A 681 -15.67 0.30 -26.68
C LEU A 681 -15.68 -1.16 -26.24
N GLN A 682 -14.51 -1.75 -25.97
CA GLN A 682 -14.37 -3.10 -25.42
C GLN A 682 -14.97 -3.30 -24.03
N ASN A 683 -15.22 -2.21 -23.29
CA ASN A 683 -15.76 -2.22 -21.93
C ASN A 683 -17.15 -1.56 -21.83
N THR A 684 -17.80 -1.27 -22.95
CA THR A 684 -19.16 -0.74 -23.02
C THR A 684 -20.20 -1.84 -22.84
N SER A 685 -21.27 -1.57 -22.09
CA SER A 685 -22.35 -2.54 -21.90
C SER A 685 -23.14 -2.80 -23.19
N LEU A 686 -23.61 -4.03 -23.36
CA LEU A 686 -24.29 -4.47 -24.58
C LEU A 686 -25.60 -3.70 -24.83
N GLU A 687 -26.32 -3.37 -23.76
CA GLU A 687 -27.57 -2.57 -23.81
C GLU A 687 -27.44 -1.29 -24.64
N LYS A 688 -26.27 -0.64 -24.58
CA LYS A 688 -26.06 0.66 -25.22
C LYS A 688 -25.72 0.53 -26.69
N PHE A 689 -25.04 -0.55 -27.09
CA PHE A 689 -24.84 -0.87 -28.51
C PHE A 689 -26.16 -1.17 -29.22
N LEU A 690 -27.12 -1.79 -28.54
CA LEU A 690 -28.46 -2.05 -29.11
C LEU A 690 -29.26 -0.77 -29.40
N ARG A 691 -29.07 0.27 -28.58
CA ARG A 691 -29.80 1.54 -28.66
C ARG A 691 -29.26 2.52 -29.71
N ASN A 692 -27.96 2.46 -30.02
CA ASN A 692 -27.33 3.46 -30.86
C ASN A 692 -27.42 3.12 -32.36
N HIS A 693 -27.61 4.17 -33.17
CA HIS A 693 -27.34 4.15 -34.60
C HIS A 693 -25.88 4.53 -34.83
N VAL A 694 -24.93 3.61 -34.61
CA VAL A 694 -23.52 3.98 -34.75
C VAL A 694 -23.09 3.92 -36.20
N SER A 695 -23.33 5.00 -36.97
CA SER A 695 -22.88 5.15 -38.36
C SER A 695 -21.37 5.44 -38.51
N HIS A 696 -20.61 5.52 -37.40
CA HIS A 696 -19.18 5.84 -37.38
C HIS A 696 -18.30 4.83 -36.59
N CYS A 697 -18.86 3.70 -36.13
CA CYS A 697 -18.10 2.60 -35.51
C CYS A 697 -18.35 1.26 -36.24
N ASP A 698 -18.54 1.32 -37.56
CA ASP A 698 -18.90 0.16 -38.39
C ASP A 698 -17.93 -1.03 -38.25
N ASP A 699 -16.71 -0.80 -37.77
CA ASP A 699 -15.67 -1.83 -37.61
C ASP A 699 -15.70 -2.56 -36.25
N PHE A 700 -16.30 -2.00 -35.18
CA PHE A 700 -16.25 -2.64 -33.85
C PHE A 700 -17.53 -3.42 -33.52
N LYS A 701 -17.41 -4.75 -33.41
CA LYS A 701 -18.50 -5.64 -33.00
C LYS A 701 -18.38 -6.03 -31.53
N PRO A 702 -19.42 -5.82 -30.70
CA PRO A 702 -19.42 -6.19 -29.28
C PRO A 702 -19.13 -7.69 -29.08
N TYR A 703 -18.45 -8.00 -27.98
CA TYR A 703 -18.13 -9.37 -27.62
C TYR A 703 -19.38 -10.13 -27.19
N ALA A 704 -19.57 -11.30 -27.78
CA ALA A 704 -20.73 -12.15 -27.58
C ALA A 704 -20.46 -13.25 -26.55
N ASP A 705 -19.41 -14.03 -26.84
CA ASP A 705 -19.14 -15.33 -26.25
C ASP A 705 -17.63 -15.49 -26.01
N ILE A 706 -17.23 -16.37 -25.07
CA ILE A 706 -15.81 -16.74 -24.92
C ILE A 706 -15.30 -17.48 -26.16
N VAL A 707 -16.15 -18.35 -26.75
CA VAL A 707 -15.89 -19.19 -27.94
C VAL A 707 -17.15 -19.19 -28.82
N THR A 708 -17.04 -19.00 -30.14
CA THR A 708 -18.19 -19.06 -31.06
C THR A 708 -18.18 -20.33 -31.90
N PHE A 709 -19.37 -20.91 -32.10
CA PHE A 709 -19.57 -22.08 -32.96
C PHE A 709 -19.63 -21.66 -34.43
N SER A 710 -18.89 -22.36 -35.31
CA SER A 710 -18.83 -22.03 -36.74
C SER A 710 -20.19 -22.26 -37.41
N ILE A 711 -20.72 -21.24 -38.09
CA ILE A 711 -21.76 -21.41 -39.12
C ILE A 711 -21.10 -21.04 -40.45
N GLN A 712 -21.00 -22.01 -41.35
CA GLN A 712 -20.42 -21.91 -42.70
C GLN A 712 -21.13 -20.92 -43.66
N LEU A 713 -22.01 -20.03 -43.18
CA LEU A 713 -22.83 -19.17 -44.06
C LEU A 713 -22.39 -17.70 -44.16
N PHE A 714 -21.43 -17.21 -43.36
CA PHE A 714 -20.91 -15.86 -43.53
C PHE A 714 -19.40 -15.78 -43.28
N SER A 715 -18.64 -15.40 -44.30
CA SER A 715 -17.19 -15.59 -44.41
C SER A 715 -16.32 -14.63 -43.58
N ASN A 716 -16.81 -13.52 -43.02
CA ASN A 716 -15.92 -12.44 -42.55
C ASN A 716 -16.10 -11.95 -41.09
N CYS A 717 -16.62 -12.74 -40.14
CA CYS A 717 -16.81 -12.25 -38.76
C CYS A 717 -16.19 -13.20 -37.71
N THR A 718 -15.06 -12.81 -37.10
CA THR A 718 -14.51 -13.42 -35.87
C THR A 718 -15.28 -12.86 -34.69
N ILE A 719 -15.84 -13.66 -33.76
CA ILE A 719 -16.69 -13.15 -32.65
C ILE A 719 -16.07 -13.48 -31.26
N ASP A 720 -15.02 -14.29 -31.24
CA ASP A 720 -14.45 -14.92 -30.03
C ASP A 720 -13.50 -13.98 -29.29
N VAL A 721 -13.64 -13.85 -27.96
CA VAL A 721 -12.70 -13.09 -27.12
C VAL A 721 -11.31 -13.71 -27.15
N ILE A 722 -11.22 -15.05 -27.09
CA ILE A 722 -9.93 -15.76 -27.07
C ILE A 722 -9.21 -15.63 -28.42
N GLU A 723 -9.93 -15.64 -29.55
CA GLU A 723 -9.29 -15.47 -30.87
C GLU A 723 -8.95 -14.01 -31.17
N ARG A 724 -9.77 -13.04 -30.73
CA ARG A 724 -9.53 -11.61 -30.99
C ARG A 724 -8.47 -11.01 -30.08
N GLU A 725 -8.49 -11.36 -28.79
CA GLU A 725 -7.66 -10.71 -27.78
C GLU A 725 -6.62 -11.62 -27.13
N GLY A 726 -6.74 -12.94 -27.31
CA GLY A 726 -5.77 -13.92 -26.83
C GLY A 726 -4.47 -13.96 -27.65
N THR A 727 -3.75 -15.07 -27.52
CA THR A 727 -2.40 -15.22 -28.08
C THR A 727 -2.39 -15.38 -29.60
N ASN A 728 -1.57 -14.56 -30.25
CA ASN A 728 -1.36 -14.55 -31.70
C ASN A 728 -0.03 -15.21 -32.06
N GLU A 729 0.27 -15.34 -33.35
CA GLU A 729 1.55 -15.90 -33.82
C GLU A 729 2.77 -15.05 -33.40
N THR A 730 2.55 -13.77 -33.08
CA THR A 730 3.56 -12.81 -32.62
C THR A 730 3.69 -12.71 -31.10
N VAL A 731 2.64 -13.08 -30.34
CA VAL A 731 2.59 -12.92 -28.87
C VAL A 731 2.12 -14.22 -28.22
N SER A 732 3.07 -14.94 -27.60
CA SER A 732 2.86 -16.28 -27.02
C SER A 732 2.17 -16.28 -25.65
N ASN A 733 2.28 -15.19 -24.88
CA ASN A 733 1.74 -15.08 -23.52
C ASN A 733 0.87 -13.82 -23.36
N VAL A 734 -0.44 -14.01 -23.14
CA VAL A 734 -1.40 -12.90 -22.95
C VAL A 734 -2.14 -13.02 -21.61
N LEU A 735 -2.27 -11.88 -20.92
CA LEU A 735 -3.09 -11.74 -19.71
C LEU A 735 -4.36 -10.97 -20.06
N LEU A 736 -5.51 -11.56 -19.77
CA LEU A 736 -6.82 -11.04 -20.11
C LEU A 736 -7.68 -10.91 -18.85
N GLN A 737 -8.34 -9.78 -18.67
CA GLN A 737 -9.32 -9.57 -17.62
C GLN A 737 -10.71 -9.45 -18.26
N ILE A 738 -11.58 -10.42 -17.98
CA ILE A 738 -12.96 -10.44 -18.47
C ILE A 738 -13.89 -10.02 -17.34
N VAL A 739 -14.72 -9.00 -17.56
CA VAL A 739 -15.81 -8.63 -16.66
C VAL A 739 -17.12 -9.12 -17.25
N THR A 740 -17.93 -9.82 -16.46
CA THR A 740 -19.23 -10.35 -16.91
C THR A 740 -20.32 -10.20 -15.86
N HIS A 741 -21.56 -10.15 -16.34
CA HIS A 741 -22.76 -10.23 -15.52
C HIS A 741 -23.34 -11.66 -15.45
N ASP A 742 -22.84 -12.57 -16.31
CA ASP A 742 -23.36 -13.93 -16.43
C ASP A 742 -23.01 -14.82 -15.23
N TYR A 743 -23.62 -16.00 -15.19
CA TYR A 743 -23.38 -17.00 -14.17
C TYR A 743 -22.11 -17.81 -14.45
N GLN A 744 -21.44 -18.24 -13.38
CA GLN A 744 -20.26 -19.10 -13.50
C GLN A 744 -20.60 -20.42 -14.22
N VAL A 745 -19.75 -20.82 -15.16
CA VAL A 745 -19.87 -22.09 -15.91
C VAL A 745 -19.78 -23.28 -14.96
N ARG A 746 -20.83 -24.11 -14.93
CA ARG A 746 -20.90 -25.30 -14.03
C ARG A 746 -20.53 -26.60 -14.72
N ASP A 747 -20.80 -26.70 -16.01
CA ASP A 747 -20.59 -27.90 -16.82
C ASP A 747 -19.20 -27.93 -17.45
N ASN A 748 -18.79 -29.08 -17.99
CA ASN A 748 -17.56 -29.25 -18.77
C ASN A 748 -17.89 -29.34 -20.27
N PRO A 749 -18.25 -28.24 -20.94
CA PRO A 749 -18.63 -28.28 -22.34
C PRO A 749 -17.44 -28.57 -23.25
N ILE A 750 -17.67 -29.36 -24.28
CA ILE A 750 -16.81 -29.46 -25.46
C ILE A 750 -17.45 -28.57 -26.53
N LEU A 751 -16.73 -27.55 -26.97
CA LEU A 751 -17.21 -26.54 -27.92
C LEU A 751 -16.45 -26.69 -29.23
N ASP A 752 -17.18 -26.78 -30.34
CA ASP A 752 -16.60 -26.84 -31.69
C ASP A 752 -16.47 -25.41 -32.25
N GLY A 753 -15.24 -24.96 -32.50
CA GLY A 753 -14.94 -23.61 -32.95
C GLY A 753 -14.41 -23.56 -34.38
N ARG A 754 -14.30 -22.35 -34.96
CA ARG A 754 -13.95 -22.16 -36.39
C ARG A 754 -12.58 -22.75 -36.78
N HIS A 755 -11.65 -22.80 -35.84
CA HIS A 755 -10.26 -23.21 -36.08
C HIS A 755 -9.78 -24.38 -35.21
N GLY A 756 -10.66 -25.01 -34.42
CA GLY A 756 -10.28 -26.07 -33.49
C GLY A 756 -11.35 -26.44 -32.46
N LEU A 757 -11.07 -27.49 -31.69
CA LEU A 757 -11.93 -27.98 -30.61
C LEU A 757 -11.54 -27.33 -29.28
N TYR A 758 -12.50 -26.74 -28.57
CA TYR A 758 -12.30 -26.16 -27.26
C TYR A 758 -12.84 -27.09 -26.18
N VAL A 759 -11.98 -27.53 -25.26
CA VAL A 759 -12.35 -28.43 -24.17
C VAL A 759 -12.33 -27.65 -22.86
N VAL A 760 -13.51 -27.41 -22.29
CA VAL A 760 -13.65 -26.71 -21.00
C VAL A 760 -13.65 -27.73 -19.87
N THR A 761 -12.69 -27.59 -18.96
CA THR A 761 -12.53 -28.46 -17.79
C THR A 761 -12.56 -27.64 -16.50
N ARG A 762 -13.24 -28.15 -15.48
CA ARG A 762 -13.25 -27.54 -14.14
C ARG A 762 -12.43 -28.37 -13.17
N ASP A 763 -11.34 -27.79 -12.67
CA ASP A 763 -10.46 -28.44 -11.72
C ASP A 763 -11.08 -28.43 -10.33
N LYS A 764 -11.65 -29.57 -9.90
CA LYS A 764 -12.26 -29.71 -8.57
C LYS A 764 -11.24 -29.95 -7.45
N SER A 765 -9.97 -30.28 -7.78
CA SER A 765 -8.91 -30.53 -6.79
C SER A 765 -7.65 -29.69 -7.10
N LEU A 766 -6.78 -29.47 -6.10
CA LEU A 766 -5.49 -28.79 -6.30
C LEU A 766 -4.46 -29.68 -7.03
N ASN A 767 -4.63 -31.01 -6.98
CA ASN A 767 -3.70 -32.01 -7.52
C ASN A 767 -4.17 -32.68 -8.82
N SER A 768 -5.25 -32.20 -9.46
CA SER A 768 -5.73 -32.78 -10.73
C SER A 768 -4.87 -32.34 -11.91
N HIS A 769 -3.58 -32.67 -11.91
CA HIS A 769 -2.73 -32.59 -13.11
C HIS A 769 -3.18 -33.59 -14.19
N ARG A 770 -4.07 -34.53 -13.85
CA ARG A 770 -4.62 -35.56 -14.73
C ARG A 770 -6.14 -35.64 -14.58
N TYR A 771 -6.84 -34.97 -15.48
CA TYR A 771 -8.14 -35.45 -15.96
C TYR A 771 -8.01 -35.61 -17.47
N LEU A 772 -7.37 -36.70 -17.89
CA LEU A 772 -8.01 -37.93 -18.39
C LEU A 772 -8.83 -37.70 -19.67
N ALA A 773 -8.08 -37.79 -20.76
CA ALA A 773 -8.51 -38.02 -22.12
C ALA A 773 -9.21 -39.39 -22.26
N THR A 774 -10.43 -39.53 -21.76
CA THR A 774 -11.30 -40.68 -22.11
C THR A 774 -12.38 -40.31 -23.13
N SER A 775 -12.74 -39.02 -23.27
CA SER A 775 -13.68 -38.55 -24.30
C SER A 775 -13.02 -37.96 -25.55
N LEU A 776 -11.70 -37.73 -25.51
CA LEU A 776 -10.94 -37.19 -26.66
C LEU A 776 -10.54 -38.27 -27.66
N ASP A 777 -10.48 -39.54 -27.25
CA ASP A 777 -10.08 -40.64 -28.13
C ASP A 777 -11.17 -40.97 -29.17
N GLU A 778 -12.43 -40.58 -28.94
CA GLU A 778 -13.51 -40.70 -29.94
C GLU A 778 -13.39 -39.65 -31.07
N TYR A 779 -12.84 -38.46 -30.79
CA TYR A 779 -12.70 -37.36 -31.75
C TYR A 779 -11.39 -37.40 -32.56
N LYS A 780 -10.42 -38.23 -32.15
CA LYS A 780 -9.08 -38.33 -32.75
C LYS A 780 -9.02 -39.15 -34.04
N THR A 781 -10.12 -39.69 -34.55
CA THR A 781 -10.06 -40.65 -35.66
C THR A 781 -9.91 -40.03 -37.04
N ASN A 782 -10.11 -38.71 -37.25
CA ASN A 782 -9.89 -38.09 -38.56
C ASN A 782 -9.61 -36.57 -38.46
N LYS A 783 -8.39 -36.15 -38.87
CA LYS A 783 -7.81 -34.79 -39.02
C LYS A 783 -6.97 -34.24 -37.86
N GLU A 784 -5.87 -33.55 -38.20
CA GLU A 784 -5.06 -32.70 -37.31
C GLU A 784 -5.90 -31.51 -36.80
N ILE A 785 -6.78 -31.74 -35.83
CA ILE A 785 -7.61 -30.71 -35.21
C ILE A 785 -6.78 -30.04 -34.10
N LYS A 786 -6.58 -28.73 -34.16
CA LYS A 786 -5.98 -27.95 -33.06
C LYS A 786 -6.92 -27.98 -31.86
N VAL A 787 -6.41 -28.37 -30.69
CA VAL A 787 -7.22 -28.42 -29.46
C VAL A 787 -6.82 -27.25 -28.57
N THR A 788 -7.82 -26.55 -28.03
CA THR A 788 -7.62 -25.51 -27.03
C THR A 788 -8.19 -25.98 -25.69
N GLU A 789 -7.32 -26.15 -24.70
CA GLU A 789 -7.71 -26.59 -23.35
C GLU A 789 -8.01 -25.36 -22.48
N ILE A 790 -9.25 -25.23 -22.00
CA ILE A 790 -9.68 -24.15 -21.10
C ILE A 790 -9.91 -24.74 -19.71
N ARG A 791 -9.09 -24.35 -18.72
CA ARG A 791 -9.23 -24.78 -17.32
C ARG A 791 -9.88 -23.71 -16.47
N PHE A 792 -10.98 -24.03 -15.80
CA PHE A 792 -11.66 -23.14 -14.85
C PHE A 792 -11.30 -23.50 -13.42
N LYS A 793 -10.90 -22.48 -12.65
CA LYS A 793 -10.65 -22.57 -11.21
C LYS A 793 -11.24 -21.37 -10.47
N ASP A 794 -11.81 -21.57 -9.30
CA ASP A 794 -12.32 -20.48 -8.47
C ASP A 794 -11.20 -19.95 -7.57
N LEU A 795 -11.10 -18.63 -7.41
CA LEU A 795 -10.09 -18.04 -6.51
C LEU A 795 -10.30 -18.52 -5.06
N ARG A 796 -11.54 -18.82 -4.66
CA ARG A 796 -11.86 -19.32 -3.31
C ARG A 796 -11.33 -20.72 -3.02
N ASP A 797 -11.00 -21.49 -4.06
CA ASP A 797 -10.43 -22.83 -3.90
C ASP A 797 -8.99 -22.78 -3.34
N PHE A 798 -8.34 -21.60 -3.39
CA PHE A 798 -7.00 -21.40 -2.88
C PHE A 798 -7.04 -20.87 -1.45
N VAL A 799 -6.40 -21.60 -0.54
CA VAL A 799 -6.37 -21.25 0.88
C VAL A 799 -5.07 -20.56 1.29
N ARG A 800 -4.01 -20.66 0.46
CA ARG A 800 -2.69 -20.07 0.66
C ARG A 800 -2.18 -19.36 -0.60
N GLU A 801 -1.40 -18.29 -0.43
CA GLU A 801 -0.69 -17.59 -1.51
C GLU A 801 0.27 -18.53 -2.26
N THR A 802 0.96 -19.41 -1.54
CA THR A 802 1.92 -20.34 -2.13
C THR A 802 1.25 -21.31 -3.09
N ASP A 803 0.09 -21.84 -2.72
CA ASP A 803 -0.64 -22.82 -3.52
C ASP A 803 -1.13 -22.17 -4.82
N PHE A 804 -1.65 -20.93 -4.71
CA PHE A 804 -2.04 -20.14 -5.87
C PHE A 804 -0.85 -19.83 -6.79
N THR A 805 0.26 -19.36 -6.21
CA THR A 805 1.46 -18.99 -6.98
C THR A 805 2.05 -20.22 -7.67
N CYS A 806 2.20 -21.34 -6.96
CA CYS A 806 2.67 -22.60 -7.51
C CYS A 806 1.78 -23.07 -8.66
N TYR A 807 0.46 -23.04 -8.48
CA TYR A 807 -0.49 -23.43 -9.53
C TYR A 807 -0.35 -22.59 -10.81
N VAL A 808 -0.20 -21.27 -10.68
CA VAL A 808 -0.01 -20.37 -11.83
C VAL A 808 1.36 -20.56 -12.47
N THR A 809 2.44 -20.68 -11.68
CA THR A 809 3.78 -20.94 -12.21
C THR A 809 3.89 -22.29 -12.88
N ASP A 810 3.19 -23.30 -12.36
CA ASP A 810 3.08 -24.61 -12.96
C ASP A 810 2.40 -24.49 -14.31
N PHE A 811 1.22 -23.87 -14.40
CA PHE A 811 0.56 -23.65 -15.69
C PHE A 811 1.47 -22.96 -16.73
N LEU A 812 2.20 -21.93 -16.31
CA LEU A 812 3.12 -21.19 -17.17
C LEU A 812 4.39 -21.96 -17.53
N SER A 813 4.88 -22.87 -16.69
CA SER A 813 6.08 -23.69 -16.93
C SER A 813 5.79 -25.00 -17.67
N HIS A 814 4.60 -25.58 -17.49
CA HIS A 814 4.23 -26.86 -18.08
C HIS A 814 4.28 -26.80 -19.62
N ARG A 815 4.99 -27.75 -20.21
CA ARG A 815 5.13 -27.91 -21.67
C ARG A 815 4.13 -28.97 -22.14
N PRO A 816 3.17 -28.65 -23.01
CA PRO A 816 2.28 -29.66 -23.59
C PRO A 816 3.06 -30.56 -24.56
N GLU A 817 2.63 -31.82 -24.69
CA GLU A 817 3.20 -32.78 -25.66
C GLU A 817 2.79 -32.44 -27.12
N HIS A 818 1.76 -31.59 -27.31
CA HIS A 818 1.22 -31.17 -28.61
C HIS A 818 1.18 -29.62 -28.73
N LYS A 819 1.16 -29.11 -29.98
CA LYS A 819 1.13 -27.65 -30.31
C LYS A 819 -0.26 -27.04 -30.06
N ASP A 820 -0.73 -27.12 -28.82
CA ASP A 820 -2.08 -26.74 -28.40
C ASP A 820 -2.10 -25.43 -27.60
N HIS A 821 -3.16 -24.64 -27.77
CA HIS A 821 -3.38 -23.38 -27.03
C HIS A 821 -3.95 -23.72 -25.64
N ARG A 822 -3.31 -23.25 -24.57
CA ARG A 822 -3.82 -23.43 -23.20
C ARG A 822 -4.35 -22.14 -22.62
N VAL A 823 -5.53 -22.22 -22.02
CA VAL A 823 -6.19 -21.11 -21.35
C VAL A 823 -6.49 -21.47 -19.90
N LEU A 824 -6.02 -20.65 -18.96
CA LEU A 824 -6.35 -20.77 -17.54
C LEU A 824 -7.31 -19.65 -17.15
N VAL A 825 -8.51 -20.00 -16.69
CA VAL A 825 -9.53 -19.07 -16.21
C VAL A 825 -9.62 -19.13 -14.70
N ILE A 826 -9.28 -18.02 -14.03
CA ILE A 826 -9.43 -17.83 -12.59
C ILE A 826 -10.66 -16.97 -12.36
N ALA A 827 -11.69 -17.55 -11.77
CA ALA A 827 -12.95 -16.88 -11.48
C ALA A 827 -12.91 -16.15 -10.13
N CYS A 828 -13.23 -14.86 -10.15
CA CYS A 828 -13.36 -13.99 -8.99
C CYS A 828 -14.81 -13.55 -8.80
N GLU A 829 -15.25 -13.48 -7.55
CA GLU A 829 -16.58 -12.96 -7.22
C GLU A 829 -16.64 -11.43 -7.29
N SER A 830 -17.85 -10.89 -7.18
CA SER A 830 -18.03 -9.44 -7.16
C SER A 830 -17.53 -8.86 -5.83
N PRO A 831 -16.64 -7.85 -5.87
CA PRO A 831 -16.06 -7.29 -4.65
C PRO A 831 -17.12 -6.55 -3.85
N MET A 832 -17.34 -6.96 -2.60
CA MET A 832 -18.28 -6.30 -1.68
C MET A 832 -17.62 -5.15 -0.90
N ASN A 833 -16.32 -5.25 -0.62
CA ASN A 833 -15.55 -4.31 0.20
C ASN A 833 -14.20 -3.96 -0.48
N ASN A 834 -13.59 -2.83 -0.11
CA ASN A 834 -12.23 -2.44 -0.55
C ASN A 834 -11.16 -3.51 -0.25
N ASP A 835 -11.42 -4.24 0.81
CA ASP A 835 -10.70 -5.40 1.27
C ASP A 835 -10.64 -6.54 0.24
N MET A 836 -11.78 -6.87 -0.37
CA MET A 836 -11.83 -7.87 -1.45
C MET A 836 -11.21 -7.33 -2.75
N LEU A 837 -11.37 -6.04 -3.03
CA LEU A 837 -10.68 -5.40 -4.16
C LEU A 837 -9.16 -5.51 -4.04
N ALA A 838 -8.62 -5.29 -2.84
CA ALA A 838 -7.19 -5.44 -2.59
C ALA A 838 -6.73 -6.90 -2.73
N HIS A 839 -7.55 -7.88 -2.31
CA HIS A 839 -7.26 -9.29 -2.53
C HIS A 839 -7.21 -9.65 -4.02
N HIS A 840 -8.13 -9.12 -4.84
CA HIS A 840 -8.09 -9.30 -6.29
C HIS A 840 -6.86 -8.62 -6.91
N ALA A 841 -6.50 -7.42 -6.46
CA ALA A 841 -5.29 -6.72 -6.91
C ALA A 841 -4.01 -7.49 -6.55
N HIS A 842 -3.97 -8.11 -5.36
CA HIS A 842 -2.88 -9.00 -4.94
C HIS A 842 -2.78 -10.21 -5.88
N THR A 843 -3.89 -10.89 -6.12
CA THR A 843 -3.97 -12.05 -7.04
C THR A 843 -3.48 -11.68 -8.45
N GLN A 844 -3.91 -10.51 -8.94
CA GLN A 844 -3.48 -9.98 -10.23
C GLN A 844 -1.96 -9.75 -10.28
N TYR A 845 -1.37 -9.19 -9.22
CA TYR A 845 0.08 -9.01 -9.12
C TYR A 845 0.86 -10.33 -9.11
N LEU A 846 0.37 -11.35 -8.40
CA LEU A 846 1.03 -12.66 -8.36
C LEU A 846 1.10 -13.29 -9.77
N ILE A 847 0.03 -13.15 -10.56
CA ILE A 847 0.00 -13.61 -11.95
C ILE A 847 0.98 -12.79 -12.81
N GLU A 848 0.98 -11.45 -12.69
CA GLU A 848 1.91 -10.56 -13.41
C GLU A 848 3.37 -10.95 -13.15
N LYS A 849 3.71 -11.20 -11.88
CA LYS A 849 5.04 -11.61 -11.47
C LYS A 849 5.43 -12.96 -12.05
N ALA A 850 4.56 -13.96 -11.95
CA ALA A 850 4.79 -15.29 -12.53
C ALA A 850 4.95 -15.23 -14.06
N ALA A 851 4.17 -14.37 -14.73
CA ALA A 851 4.29 -14.13 -16.16
C ALA A 851 5.59 -13.42 -16.53
N SER A 852 6.05 -12.44 -15.75
CA SER A 852 7.32 -11.73 -16.01
C SER A 852 8.56 -12.62 -15.89
N ILE A 853 8.53 -13.59 -14.97
CA ILE A 853 9.63 -14.56 -14.78
C ILE A 853 9.69 -15.50 -16.00
N ASN A 854 8.54 -15.96 -16.49
CA ASN A 854 8.48 -16.86 -17.65
C ASN A 854 8.67 -16.16 -19.01
N ARG A 855 8.42 -14.84 -19.12
CA ARG A 855 8.74 -14.08 -20.36
C ARG A 855 10.22 -14.11 -20.72
N LEU A 856 11.12 -14.38 -19.77
CA LEU A 856 12.56 -14.53 -20.03
C LEU A 856 12.91 -15.83 -20.78
N SER A 857 12.02 -16.83 -20.79
CA SER A 857 12.13 -18.00 -21.67
C SER A 857 11.38 -17.71 -22.98
N ASN A 858 12.10 -17.16 -23.97
CA ASN A 858 11.61 -16.76 -25.30
C ASN A 858 11.18 -17.93 -26.21
N ASP A 859 10.42 -18.90 -25.69
CA ASP A 859 9.88 -19.98 -26.51
C ASP A 859 8.52 -19.53 -27.09
N THR A 860 8.53 -19.11 -28.36
CA THR A 860 7.34 -18.65 -29.09
C THR A 860 6.48 -19.80 -29.63
N SER A 861 6.90 -21.04 -29.37
CA SER A 861 6.31 -22.26 -29.92
C SER A 861 4.92 -22.59 -29.35
N TRP A 862 4.57 -22.07 -28.17
CA TRP A 862 3.31 -22.40 -27.47
C TRP A 862 2.49 -21.16 -27.11
N LYS A 863 1.16 -21.30 -27.23
CA LYS A 863 0.18 -20.25 -26.95
C LYS A 863 -0.41 -20.45 -25.55
N LYS A 864 -0.19 -19.49 -24.64
CA LYS A 864 -0.74 -19.51 -23.27
C LYS A 864 -1.50 -18.23 -22.95
N THR A 865 -2.73 -18.37 -22.49
CA THR A 865 -3.57 -17.24 -22.07
C THR A 865 -4.03 -17.45 -20.63
N ILE A 866 -3.87 -16.43 -19.78
CA ILE A 866 -4.46 -16.42 -18.43
C ILE A 866 -5.58 -15.40 -18.43
N VAL A 867 -6.76 -15.85 -18.01
CA VAL A 867 -7.99 -15.08 -17.95
C VAL A 867 -8.40 -14.90 -16.48
N LEU A 868 -8.49 -13.65 -16.03
CA LEU A 868 -9.11 -13.31 -14.75
C LEU A 868 -10.57 -12.93 -15.01
N LEU A 869 -11.50 -13.80 -14.60
CA LEU A 869 -12.93 -13.63 -14.82
C LEU A 869 -13.57 -12.96 -13.59
N CYS A 870 -13.88 -11.68 -13.68
CA CYS A 870 -14.50 -10.89 -12.61
C CYS A 870 -16.02 -10.83 -12.80
N HIS A 871 -16.77 -11.41 -11.87
CA HIS A 871 -18.23 -11.29 -11.87
C HIS A 871 -18.68 -9.95 -11.30
N ARG A 872 -19.67 -9.31 -11.93
CA ARG A 872 -20.27 -8.07 -11.44
C ARG A 872 -21.78 -8.19 -11.33
N SER A 873 -22.34 -7.71 -10.22
CA SER A 873 -23.79 -7.60 -10.07
C SER A 873 -24.36 -6.37 -10.79
N ASN A 874 -25.56 -6.51 -11.37
CA ASN A 874 -26.30 -5.43 -12.02
C ASN A 874 -26.94 -4.44 -11.03
N LYS A 875 -27.14 -4.81 -9.76
CA LYS A 875 -27.77 -3.92 -8.76
C LYS A 875 -26.85 -2.77 -8.37
N GLN A 876 -27.10 -1.59 -8.92
CA GLN A 876 -26.58 -0.33 -8.38
C GLN A 876 -27.29 -0.02 -7.05
N LYS A 877 -26.70 -0.42 -5.92
CA LYS A 877 -27.13 0.10 -4.60
C LYS A 877 -26.77 1.59 -4.54
N LYS A 878 -27.71 2.47 -4.86
CA LYS A 878 -27.62 3.89 -4.47
C LYS A 878 -27.69 3.95 -2.94
N ASN A 879 -26.55 4.03 -2.27
CA ASN A 879 -26.52 4.53 -0.90
C ASN A 879 -27.06 5.96 -0.91
N ARG A 880 -27.98 6.27 0.02
CA ARG A 880 -28.66 7.58 0.11
C ARG A 880 -27.74 8.73 0.55
N ASP A 881 -26.50 8.44 0.94
CA ASP A 881 -25.53 9.45 1.35
C ASP A 881 -24.80 10.02 0.13
N ARG A 882 -25.28 11.18 -0.31
CA ARG A 882 -24.62 12.06 -1.27
C ARG A 882 -23.28 12.52 -0.67
N THR A 883 -22.19 11.80 -0.94
CA THR A 883 -20.82 12.36 -1.01
C THR A 883 -19.75 11.35 -1.43
N ASN A 884 -19.94 10.03 -1.32
CA ASN A 884 -19.01 9.05 -1.88
C ASN A 884 -19.76 7.92 -2.60
N THR A 885 -19.91 8.04 -3.92
CA THR A 885 -20.41 6.97 -4.78
C THR A 885 -19.32 5.91 -5.00
N ASN A 886 -18.94 5.19 -3.93
CA ASN A 886 -18.12 3.99 -4.10
C ASN A 886 -19.03 2.89 -4.64
N GLU A 887 -19.12 2.80 -5.97
CA GLU A 887 -19.70 1.65 -6.64
C GLU A 887 -18.89 0.41 -6.26
N PHE A 888 -19.47 -0.51 -5.49
CA PHE A 888 -18.84 -1.79 -5.19
C PHE A 888 -18.90 -2.70 -6.43
N GLY A 889 -17.87 -2.58 -7.27
CA GLY A 889 -17.63 -3.34 -8.49
C GLY A 889 -16.16 -3.22 -8.88
N TYR A 890 -15.67 -4.09 -9.77
CA TYR A 890 -14.26 -4.04 -10.17
C TYR A 890 -14.00 -2.75 -10.99
N PRO A 891 -13.18 -1.80 -10.49
CA PRO A 891 -13.04 -0.48 -11.10
C PRO A 891 -12.35 -0.58 -12.46
N LEU A 892 -12.81 0.19 -13.44
CA LEU A 892 -12.28 0.27 -14.81
C LEU A 892 -10.95 1.02 -14.82
N ILE A 893 -9.90 0.35 -14.35
CA ILE A 893 -8.53 0.82 -14.34
C ILE A 893 -7.74 -0.08 -15.28
N PHE A 894 -7.12 0.52 -16.29
CA PHE A 894 -6.29 -0.19 -17.26
C PHE A 894 -4.87 -0.32 -16.73
N SER A 895 -4.18 -1.38 -17.15
CA SER A 895 -2.76 -1.60 -16.88
C SER A 895 -2.07 -2.04 -18.16
N SER A 896 -0.77 -1.78 -18.27
CA SER A 896 0.04 -2.15 -19.43
C SER A 896 0.10 -3.66 -19.70
N MET A 897 -0.04 -4.50 -18.67
CA MET A 897 0.08 -5.96 -18.82
C MET A 897 -1.23 -6.68 -19.12
N TRP A 898 -2.38 -6.12 -18.72
CA TRP A 898 -3.68 -6.77 -18.86
C TRP A 898 -4.53 -6.09 -19.93
N LYS A 899 -5.02 -6.90 -20.86
CA LYS A 899 -6.12 -6.50 -21.74
C LYS A 899 -7.43 -6.71 -21.00
N ARG A 900 -8.30 -5.70 -20.99
CA ARG A 900 -9.58 -5.77 -20.27
C ARG A 900 -10.75 -5.70 -21.24
N VAL A 901 -11.67 -6.65 -21.09
CA VAL A 901 -12.84 -6.81 -21.95
C VAL A 901 -14.09 -7.01 -21.10
N PHE A 902 -15.19 -6.38 -21.51
CA PHE A 902 -16.52 -6.70 -21.00
C PHE A 902 -17.18 -7.74 -21.90
N LEU A 903 -17.78 -8.76 -21.28
CA LEU A 903 -18.47 -9.85 -21.96
C LEU A 903 -19.83 -10.08 -21.32
N ASP A 904 -20.88 -10.00 -22.14
CA ASP A 904 -22.26 -10.17 -21.67
C ASP A 904 -22.55 -11.62 -21.25
N ALA A 905 -22.25 -12.60 -22.13
CA ALA A 905 -22.49 -14.02 -21.90
C ALA A 905 -21.21 -14.85 -22.05
N LEU A 906 -21.02 -15.87 -21.20
CA LEU A 906 -19.79 -16.68 -21.21
C LEU A 906 -19.86 -17.82 -22.22
N LEU A 907 -21.01 -18.49 -22.32
CA LEU A 907 -21.20 -19.68 -23.15
C LEU A 907 -21.79 -19.31 -24.53
N PRO A 908 -21.37 -19.99 -25.61
CA PRO A 908 -21.96 -19.77 -26.92
C PRO A 908 -23.47 -19.98 -26.96
N SER A 909 -24.14 -19.10 -27.70
CA SER A 909 -25.60 -19.09 -27.89
C SER A 909 -26.19 -20.46 -28.22
N LYS A 910 -25.58 -21.23 -29.13
CA LYS A 910 -26.05 -22.58 -29.50
C LYS A 910 -26.03 -23.56 -28.34
N TYR A 911 -24.98 -23.54 -27.50
CA TYR A 911 -24.87 -24.43 -26.34
C TYR A 911 -25.91 -24.06 -25.28
N ALA A 912 -26.08 -22.76 -25.03
CA ALA A 912 -27.07 -22.23 -24.11
C ALA A 912 -28.52 -22.31 -24.64
N LYS A 913 -28.73 -22.66 -25.92
CA LYS A 913 -30.02 -22.58 -26.64
C LYS A 913 -30.63 -21.18 -26.65
N GLU A 914 -29.78 -20.16 -26.72
CA GLU A 914 -30.15 -18.74 -26.73
C GLU A 914 -29.95 -18.15 -28.14
N VAL A 915 -30.53 -16.97 -28.40
CA VAL A 915 -30.33 -16.23 -29.67
C VAL A 915 -29.24 -15.19 -29.51
N GLN A 916 -28.35 -15.07 -30.49
CA GLN A 916 -27.26 -14.11 -30.46
C GLN A 916 -27.74 -12.68 -30.79
N ILE A 917 -27.43 -11.72 -29.93
CA ILE A 917 -27.99 -10.34 -29.95
C ILE A 917 -26.93 -9.25 -30.20
N ASN A 918 -25.64 -9.59 -30.24
CA ASN A 918 -24.55 -8.62 -30.19
C ASN A 918 -24.41 -7.64 -31.37
N ASP A 919 -24.97 -7.97 -32.53
CA ASP A 919 -24.92 -7.18 -33.77
C ASP A 919 -26.31 -6.71 -34.23
N ILE A 920 -27.29 -6.73 -33.32
CA ILE A 920 -28.66 -6.32 -33.60
C ILE A 920 -28.83 -4.84 -33.27
N CYS A 921 -29.35 -4.06 -34.21
CA CYS A 921 -29.77 -2.68 -33.96
C CYS A 921 -31.30 -2.64 -33.91
N ILE A 922 -31.89 -1.92 -32.95
CA ILE A 922 -33.37 -1.79 -32.80
C ILE A 922 -34.03 -1.31 -34.11
N ALA A 923 -33.30 -0.58 -34.95
CA ALA A 923 -33.79 -0.09 -36.24
C ALA A 923 -33.71 -1.09 -37.41
N ASN A 924 -32.93 -2.17 -37.31
CA ASN A 924 -32.77 -3.16 -38.39
C ASN A 924 -33.28 -4.54 -37.97
N MET A 925 -34.55 -4.80 -38.30
CA MET A 925 -35.31 -5.98 -37.87
C MET A 925 -34.97 -7.27 -38.63
N SER A 926 -34.36 -7.14 -39.81
CA SER A 926 -34.18 -8.25 -40.75
C SER A 926 -33.23 -9.35 -40.27
N ILE A 927 -32.31 -9.02 -39.35
CA ILE A 927 -31.30 -9.95 -38.81
C ILE A 927 -31.87 -10.75 -37.64
N LEU A 928 -32.64 -10.10 -36.76
CA LEU A 928 -33.27 -10.73 -35.59
C LEU A 928 -34.32 -11.75 -36.04
N SER A 929 -35.19 -11.39 -37.00
CA SER A 929 -36.23 -12.29 -37.51
C SER A 929 -35.66 -13.56 -38.13
N LYS A 930 -34.63 -13.43 -38.99
CA LYS A 930 -33.94 -14.58 -39.60
C LYS A 930 -33.32 -15.54 -38.57
N ARG A 931 -32.78 -15.02 -37.47
CA ARG A 931 -32.18 -15.87 -36.41
C ARG A 931 -33.23 -16.56 -35.54
N LEU A 932 -34.34 -15.88 -35.27
CA LEU A 932 -35.45 -16.44 -34.51
C LEU A 932 -36.19 -17.54 -35.29
N GLU A 933 -36.34 -17.39 -36.61
CA GLU A 933 -36.93 -18.43 -37.48
C GLU A 933 -36.16 -19.75 -37.43
N GLY A 934 -34.81 -19.69 -37.35
CA GLY A 934 -33.95 -20.88 -37.25
C GLY A 934 -34.08 -21.65 -35.93
N ASN A 935 -34.34 -20.96 -34.82
CA ASN A 935 -34.45 -21.54 -33.47
C ASN A 935 -35.91 -21.74 -32.99
N GLY A 936 -36.90 -21.24 -33.74
CA GLY A 936 -38.30 -21.14 -33.32
C GLY A 936 -38.96 -22.49 -32.97
N VAL A 937 -38.61 -23.57 -33.68
CA VAL A 937 -39.16 -24.92 -33.42
C VAL A 937 -38.71 -25.46 -32.05
N GLN A 938 -37.45 -25.23 -31.69
CA GLN A 938 -36.89 -25.70 -30.43
C GLN A 938 -37.38 -24.86 -29.23
N LEU A 939 -37.53 -23.54 -29.44
CA LEU A 939 -38.15 -22.64 -28.46
C LEU A 939 -39.60 -23.05 -28.19
N LEU A 940 -40.40 -23.29 -29.25
CA LEU A 940 -41.77 -23.79 -29.13
C LEU A 940 -41.87 -25.07 -28.29
N THR A 941 -40.95 -26.02 -28.52
CA THR A 941 -40.95 -27.31 -27.81
C THR A 941 -40.73 -27.12 -26.31
N ASN A 942 -39.78 -26.25 -25.92
CA ASN A 942 -39.49 -25.97 -24.51
C ASN A 942 -40.59 -25.14 -23.84
N SER A 943 -41.17 -24.16 -24.55
CA SER A 943 -42.24 -23.30 -24.04
C SER A 943 -43.56 -24.04 -23.86
N TYR A 944 -43.84 -25.01 -24.73
CA TYR A 944 -45.06 -25.83 -24.69
C TYR A 944 -45.18 -26.63 -23.39
N GLU A 945 -44.10 -27.32 -22.96
CA GLU A 945 -44.13 -28.08 -21.70
C GLU A 945 -44.38 -27.16 -20.49
N GLN A 946 -43.82 -25.95 -20.51
CA GLN A 946 -44.05 -24.97 -19.47
C GLN A 946 -45.46 -24.37 -19.50
N ALA A 947 -46.05 -24.17 -20.69
CA ALA A 947 -47.41 -23.65 -20.84
C ALA A 947 -48.46 -24.64 -20.34
N LEU A 948 -48.30 -25.93 -20.65
CA LEU A 948 -49.18 -26.99 -20.16
C LEU A 948 -49.23 -27.08 -18.64
N ASN A 949 -48.09 -26.90 -17.97
CA ASN A 949 -48.01 -26.96 -16.50
C ASN A 949 -48.80 -25.83 -15.80
N HIS A 950 -49.21 -24.77 -16.52
CA HIS A 950 -50.00 -23.66 -15.98
C HIS A 950 -51.51 -23.81 -16.23
N LEU A 951 -51.92 -24.78 -17.05
CA LEU A 951 -53.32 -25.08 -17.33
C LEU A 951 -53.78 -26.17 -16.36
N ASN A 952 -54.79 -25.86 -15.55
CA ASN A 952 -55.37 -26.83 -14.61
C ASN A 952 -56.38 -27.68 -15.37
N PHE A 953 -55.95 -28.84 -15.87
CA PHE A 953 -56.83 -29.81 -16.52
C PHE A 953 -57.50 -30.70 -15.47
N ALA A 954 -58.80 -30.97 -15.64
CA ALA A 954 -59.53 -31.90 -14.76
C ALA A 954 -59.08 -33.36 -14.92
N ASP A 955 -58.49 -33.72 -16.08
CA ASP A 955 -57.98 -35.06 -16.39
C ASP A 955 -56.52 -35.02 -16.90
N ASN A 956 -55.65 -35.84 -16.32
CA ASN A 956 -54.23 -35.95 -16.68
C ASN A 956 -54.00 -36.58 -18.08
N ASP A 957 -55.00 -37.24 -18.66
CA ASP A 957 -54.90 -37.95 -19.94
C ASP A 957 -54.82 -37.00 -21.15
N LEU A 958 -55.41 -35.79 -21.05
CA LEU A 958 -55.37 -34.78 -22.11
C LEU A 958 -53.94 -34.27 -22.38
N VAL A 959 -53.12 -34.14 -21.34
CA VAL A 959 -51.72 -33.71 -21.47
C VAL A 959 -50.90 -34.71 -22.29
N GLN A 960 -51.12 -36.01 -22.08
CA GLN A 960 -50.46 -37.07 -22.85
C GLN A 960 -50.94 -37.12 -24.30
N ILE A 961 -52.23 -36.87 -24.54
CA ILE A 961 -52.81 -36.82 -25.89
C ILE A 961 -52.24 -35.66 -26.71
N VAL A 962 -52.17 -34.45 -26.15
CA VAL A 962 -51.57 -33.30 -26.86
C VAL A 962 -50.06 -33.50 -27.06
N ARG A 963 -49.36 -34.11 -26.09
CA ARG A 963 -47.94 -34.53 -26.25
C ARG A 963 -47.76 -35.54 -27.38
N GLY A 964 -48.68 -36.51 -27.50
CA GLY A 964 -48.70 -37.49 -28.58
C GLY A 964 -48.99 -36.89 -29.95
N HIS A 965 -49.87 -35.88 -30.04
CA HIS A 965 -50.17 -35.19 -31.30
C HIS A 965 -49.06 -34.23 -31.76
N LEU A 966 -48.29 -33.63 -30.84
CA LEU A 966 -47.16 -32.77 -31.20
C LEU A 966 -45.90 -33.53 -31.63
N THR A 967 -45.72 -34.74 -31.13
CA THR A 967 -44.57 -35.59 -31.45
C THR A 967 -44.84 -36.58 -32.59
N SER A 968 -46.10 -36.96 -32.81
CA SER A 968 -46.48 -37.84 -33.93
C SER A 968 -46.55 -37.10 -35.26
N SER A 969 -46.10 -37.76 -36.33
CA SER A 969 -46.22 -37.31 -37.72
C SER A 969 -47.64 -37.46 -38.29
N SER A 970 -48.66 -37.52 -37.41
CA SER A 970 -50.07 -37.64 -37.78
C SER A 970 -50.56 -36.39 -38.52
N PRO A 971 -51.55 -36.49 -39.44
CA PRO A 971 -52.07 -35.34 -40.17
C PRO A 971 -52.71 -34.27 -39.27
N ALA A 972 -53.28 -34.67 -38.12
CA ALA A 972 -53.76 -33.74 -37.09
C ALA A 972 -52.61 -33.04 -36.36
N GLY A 973 -51.53 -33.77 -36.03
CA GLY A 973 -50.32 -33.21 -35.43
C GLY A 973 -49.62 -32.19 -36.33
N LYS A 974 -49.54 -32.46 -37.64
CA LYS A 974 -48.98 -31.52 -38.63
C LYS A 974 -49.80 -30.23 -38.75
N LYS A 975 -51.14 -30.31 -38.67
CA LYS A 975 -52.00 -29.11 -38.65
C LYS A 975 -51.79 -28.29 -37.39
N LEU A 976 -51.71 -28.93 -36.22
CA LEU A 976 -51.45 -28.27 -34.95
C LEU A 976 -50.07 -27.57 -34.96
N GLN A 977 -49.02 -28.29 -35.39
CA GLN A 977 -47.68 -27.71 -35.56
C GLN A 977 -47.69 -26.54 -36.55
N HIS A 978 -48.45 -26.62 -37.65
CA HIS A 978 -48.56 -25.54 -38.63
C HIS A 978 -49.25 -24.30 -38.04
N VAL A 979 -50.32 -24.46 -37.27
CA VAL A 979 -51.02 -23.37 -36.58
C VAL A 979 -50.12 -22.74 -35.52
N MET A 980 -49.43 -23.54 -34.71
CA MET A 980 -48.48 -23.03 -33.71
C MET A 980 -47.30 -22.31 -34.34
N LYS A 981 -46.79 -22.79 -35.48
CA LYS A 981 -45.73 -22.14 -36.24
C LYS A 981 -46.18 -20.80 -36.84
N LYS A 982 -47.44 -20.71 -37.28
CA LYS A 982 -48.04 -19.45 -37.77
C LYS A 982 -48.21 -18.43 -36.64
N LEU A 983 -48.74 -18.85 -35.49
CA LEU A 983 -48.83 -18.04 -34.27
C LEU A 983 -47.46 -17.57 -33.78
N LEU A 984 -46.45 -18.44 -33.82
CA LEU A 984 -45.09 -18.07 -33.47
C LEU A 984 -44.55 -17.01 -34.43
N ASN A 985 -44.75 -17.19 -35.74
CA ASN A 985 -44.33 -16.19 -36.73
C ASN A 985 -45.03 -14.84 -36.51
N ASP A 986 -46.31 -14.83 -36.14
CA ASP A 986 -47.03 -13.59 -35.83
C ASP A 986 -46.44 -12.88 -34.59
N ILE A 987 -46.05 -13.62 -33.54
CA ILE A 987 -45.37 -13.08 -32.33
C ILE A 987 -43.94 -12.61 -32.65
N LEU A 988 -43.23 -13.30 -33.54
CA LEU A 988 -41.84 -12.96 -33.89
C LEU A 988 -41.74 -11.75 -34.84
N VAL A 989 -42.76 -11.52 -35.67
CA VAL A 989 -42.76 -10.47 -36.72
C VAL A 989 -43.47 -9.19 -36.28
N THR A 990 -44.43 -9.24 -35.34
CA THR A 990 -45.16 -8.04 -34.90
C THR A 990 -44.35 -7.13 -33.97
N GLU A 991 -44.58 -5.82 -34.08
CA GLU A 991 -43.98 -4.79 -33.18
C GLU A 991 -44.26 -5.03 -31.70
N LYS A 992 -45.29 -5.82 -31.37
CA LYS A 992 -45.73 -6.15 -30.01
C LYS A 992 -45.04 -7.38 -29.39
N GLY A 993 -44.22 -8.12 -30.14
CA GLY A 993 -43.59 -9.35 -29.65
C GLY A 993 -42.11 -9.21 -29.31
N ALA A 994 -41.22 -9.75 -30.15
CA ALA A 994 -39.78 -9.81 -29.87
C ALA A 994 -39.12 -8.42 -29.70
N LEU A 995 -39.54 -7.42 -30.48
CA LEU A 995 -39.03 -6.05 -30.34
C LEU A 995 -39.54 -5.38 -29.05
N ALA A 996 -40.80 -5.59 -28.70
CA ALA A 996 -41.36 -5.08 -27.44
C ALA A 996 -40.65 -5.70 -26.24
N CYS A 997 -40.34 -7.00 -26.27
CA CYS A 997 -39.50 -7.66 -25.26
C CYS A 997 -38.14 -7.00 -25.13
N LEU A 998 -37.46 -6.72 -26.25
CA LEU A 998 -36.14 -6.10 -26.25
C LEU A 998 -36.18 -4.65 -25.76
N LYS A 999 -37.19 -3.87 -26.18
CA LYS A 999 -37.42 -2.49 -25.72
C LYS A 999 -37.77 -2.44 -24.23
N ALA A 1000 -38.69 -3.29 -23.77
CA ALA A 1000 -39.07 -3.41 -22.37
C ALA A 1000 -37.86 -3.79 -21.50
N LEU A 1001 -37.05 -4.75 -21.94
CA LEU A 1001 -35.85 -5.18 -21.22
C LEU A 1001 -34.77 -4.09 -21.15
N LEU A 1002 -34.69 -3.21 -22.16
CA LEU A 1002 -33.84 -2.04 -22.09
C LEU A 1002 -34.40 -0.99 -21.12
N GLU A 1003 -35.71 -0.91 -20.91
CA GLU A 1003 -36.37 0.04 -20.01
C GLU A 1003 -36.45 -0.46 -18.55
N GLU A 1004 -36.51 -1.78 -18.35
CA GLU A 1004 -36.55 -2.46 -17.05
C GLU A 1004 -35.17 -2.56 -16.37
N ARG A 1005 -35.16 -2.75 -15.05
CA ARG A 1005 -33.92 -3.03 -14.30
C ARG A 1005 -33.61 -4.52 -14.40
N LEU A 1006 -32.47 -4.86 -15.02
CA LEU A 1006 -31.97 -6.23 -15.08
C LEU A 1006 -31.81 -6.86 -13.69
N ASP A 1007 -32.05 -8.17 -13.59
CA ASP A 1007 -31.80 -8.96 -12.38
C ASP A 1007 -30.33 -8.90 -11.91
N ASP A 1008 -30.10 -9.19 -10.62
CA ASP A 1008 -28.80 -9.08 -9.94
C ASP A 1008 -27.64 -9.77 -10.66
N ARG A 1009 -27.92 -10.86 -11.38
CA ARG A 1009 -27.00 -11.64 -12.20
C ARG A 1009 -27.72 -12.21 -13.42
N GLY A 1010 -27.00 -12.31 -14.54
CA GLY A 1010 -27.48 -12.84 -15.81
C GLY A 1010 -27.09 -11.93 -16.98
N SER A 1011 -26.79 -12.55 -18.11
CA SER A 1011 -26.54 -11.83 -19.37
C SER A 1011 -27.83 -11.19 -19.90
N LEU A 1012 -27.67 -10.09 -20.63
CA LEU A 1012 -28.77 -9.44 -21.35
C LEU A 1012 -29.47 -10.43 -22.28
N ARG A 1013 -28.65 -11.25 -22.96
CA ARG A 1013 -29.12 -12.31 -23.85
C ARG A 1013 -30.05 -13.30 -23.16
N ARG A 1014 -29.67 -13.78 -21.97
CA ARG A 1014 -30.47 -14.74 -21.21
C ARG A 1014 -31.79 -14.14 -20.74
N GLN A 1015 -31.76 -12.90 -20.24
CA GLN A 1015 -32.97 -12.21 -19.79
C GLN A 1015 -33.93 -11.93 -20.95
N PHE A 1016 -33.41 -11.56 -22.12
CA PHE A 1016 -34.23 -11.44 -23.33
C PHE A 1016 -34.93 -12.76 -23.68
N MET A 1017 -34.18 -13.87 -23.65
CA MET A 1017 -34.75 -15.19 -23.91
C MET A 1017 -35.79 -15.60 -22.87
N LEU A 1018 -35.62 -15.24 -21.59
CA LEU A 1018 -36.62 -15.48 -20.54
C LEU A 1018 -37.90 -14.69 -20.80
N ASN A 1019 -37.81 -13.39 -21.10
CA ASN A 1019 -38.96 -12.55 -21.41
C ASN A 1019 -39.70 -13.03 -22.66
N LEU A 1020 -38.95 -13.39 -23.71
CA LEU A 1020 -39.51 -13.95 -24.95
C LEU A 1020 -40.20 -15.30 -24.68
N THR A 1021 -39.57 -16.18 -23.90
CA THR A 1021 -40.15 -17.48 -23.52
C THR A 1021 -41.42 -17.28 -22.70
N HIS A 1022 -41.44 -16.31 -21.79
CA HIS A 1022 -42.62 -15.96 -20.99
C HIS A 1022 -43.78 -15.46 -21.88
N GLN A 1023 -43.51 -14.58 -22.84
CA GLN A 1023 -44.53 -14.13 -23.79
C GLN A 1023 -45.05 -15.27 -24.68
N ILE A 1024 -44.16 -16.12 -25.20
CA ILE A 1024 -44.57 -17.30 -26.00
C ILE A 1024 -45.41 -18.25 -25.15
N LYS A 1025 -45.02 -18.47 -23.89
CA LYS A 1025 -45.77 -19.29 -22.94
C LYS A 1025 -47.16 -18.74 -22.67
N HIS A 1026 -47.32 -17.43 -22.47
CA HIS A 1026 -48.63 -16.80 -22.27
C HIS A 1026 -49.52 -16.92 -23.51
N ALA A 1027 -49.01 -16.56 -24.67
CA ALA A 1027 -49.76 -16.62 -25.93
C ALA A 1027 -50.15 -18.05 -26.32
N THR A 1028 -49.29 -19.04 -26.03
CA THR A 1028 -49.62 -20.46 -26.23
C THR A 1028 -50.69 -20.94 -25.25
N ALA A 1029 -50.61 -20.56 -23.96
CA ALA A 1029 -51.64 -20.89 -22.97
C ALA A 1029 -53.02 -20.28 -23.32
N GLU A 1030 -53.07 -19.01 -23.72
CA GLU A 1030 -54.29 -18.36 -24.22
C GLU A 1030 -54.86 -19.09 -25.44
N SER A 1031 -54.00 -19.45 -26.39
CA SER A 1031 -54.42 -20.19 -27.58
C SER A 1031 -55.02 -21.54 -27.21
N TYR A 1032 -54.41 -22.28 -26.28
CA TYR A 1032 -54.95 -23.56 -25.79
C TYR A 1032 -56.29 -23.38 -25.09
N PHE A 1033 -56.45 -22.31 -24.29
CA PHE A 1033 -57.72 -21.98 -23.64
C PHE A 1033 -58.84 -21.70 -24.67
N VAL A 1034 -58.54 -20.94 -25.73
CA VAL A 1034 -59.48 -20.66 -26.83
C VAL A 1034 -59.79 -21.93 -27.64
N PHE A 1035 -58.80 -22.80 -27.88
CA PHE A 1035 -59.00 -24.08 -28.55
C PHE A 1035 -59.86 -25.06 -27.73
N SER A 1036 -59.75 -25.08 -26.39
CA SER A 1036 -60.67 -25.85 -25.55
C SER A 1036 -62.10 -25.28 -25.59
N TYR A 1037 -62.25 -23.95 -25.50
CA TYR A 1037 -63.56 -23.30 -25.47
C TYR A 1037 -64.34 -23.42 -26.80
N SER A 1038 -63.64 -23.53 -27.92
CA SER A 1038 -64.25 -23.70 -29.24
C SER A 1038 -64.70 -25.14 -29.54
N ASN A 1039 -64.11 -26.14 -28.88
CA ASN A 1039 -64.57 -27.53 -28.95
C ASN A 1039 -65.76 -27.82 -28.00
N ASP A 1040 -66.02 -26.94 -27.03
CA ASP A 1040 -67.06 -27.10 -25.99
C ASP A 1040 -68.52 -26.84 -26.46
N GLN A 1041 -68.76 -26.55 -27.75
CA GLN A 1041 -70.15 -26.46 -28.25
C GLN A 1041 -70.84 -27.83 -28.39
N THR A 1042 -70.14 -28.95 -28.21
CA THR A 1042 -70.75 -30.28 -28.23
C THR A 1042 -70.32 -31.15 -27.04
N ASN A 1043 -71.08 -31.04 -25.95
CA ASN A 1043 -71.19 -31.95 -24.80
C ASN A 1043 -70.08 -32.00 -23.72
N LYS A 1044 -70.54 -31.74 -22.49
CA LYS A 1044 -70.00 -31.95 -21.13
C LYS A 1044 -69.07 -30.86 -20.57
N ASN A 1045 -69.57 -30.22 -19.50
CA ASN A 1045 -68.91 -29.20 -18.69
C ASN A 1045 -67.52 -29.67 -18.18
N TYR A 1046 -66.44 -29.19 -18.80
CA TYR A 1046 -65.11 -29.16 -18.19
C TYR A 1046 -64.74 -27.70 -17.92
N VAL A 1047 -64.79 -27.30 -16.65
CA VAL A 1047 -64.37 -25.95 -16.25
C VAL A 1047 -62.83 -25.93 -16.18
N ILE A 1048 -62.18 -25.35 -17.19
CA ILE A 1048 -60.74 -25.07 -17.15
C ILE A 1048 -60.56 -23.73 -16.45
N GLN A 1049 -59.93 -23.72 -15.27
CA GLN A 1049 -59.60 -22.49 -14.55
C GLN A 1049 -58.17 -22.05 -14.88
N TYR A 1050 -58.03 -20.76 -15.24
CA TYR A 1050 -56.75 -20.10 -15.46
C TYR A 1050 -56.17 -19.69 -14.10
N ASN A 1051 -55.03 -20.25 -13.69
CA ASN A 1051 -54.35 -19.85 -12.46
C ASN A 1051 -53.48 -18.61 -12.73
N SER A 1052 -54.09 -17.41 -12.69
CA SER A 1052 -53.35 -16.15 -12.63
C SER A 1052 -53.43 -15.57 -11.21
N SER A 1053 -52.30 -15.56 -10.50
CA SER A 1053 -52.12 -14.74 -9.29
C SER A 1053 -51.65 -13.32 -9.62
N ILE A 1054 -52.03 -12.78 -10.78
CA ILE A 1054 -51.80 -11.39 -11.19
C ILE A 1054 -53.03 -10.96 -11.99
N ASP A 1055 -53.85 -10.10 -11.39
CA ASP A 1055 -54.92 -9.34 -12.06
C ASP A 1055 -54.28 -8.39 -13.08
N VAL A 1056 -54.64 -8.51 -14.37
CA VAL A 1056 -54.64 -7.37 -15.30
C VAL A 1056 -55.85 -7.51 -16.24
N VAL A 1057 -56.66 -6.45 -16.23
CA VAL A 1057 -57.89 -6.17 -17.00
C VAL A 1057 -57.60 -5.96 -18.48
#